data_AF-A6DKE0-F1
#
_entry.id   AF-A6DKE0-F1
#
_cell.length_a   1.000
_cell.length_b   1.000
_cell.length_c   1.000
_cell.angle_alpha   90.00
_cell.angle_beta   90.00
_cell.angle_gamma   90.00
#
_symmetry.space_group_name_H-M   'P 1'
#
loop_
_entity.id
_entity.type
_entity.pdbx_description
1 polymer ?
#
loop_
_entity_poly.entity_id
_entity_poly.type
_entity_poly.pdbx_seq_one_letter_code
_entity_poly.pdbx_strand_id
1 'polypeptide(L)'
;MKLNRLLPRLVHGIALSSFFTISASEAIQLKPEDSQIVNVGKGSLGVGSKDTNPNLAYWTSEDSWASWTFVAPEAGLYEVWSEVSSTAPHSGFFLNYNDEKVKVDVKGTGSYDKYINKKFATIALKKGRNSLTLNPHRDQWQALNIRALQVKKIANLPIETSRETISSNHSPDYILRSSKPANWTWGPFKKEELKDHWRDAYPIGSGRLGGMVYGDVNEARFMLQDARHWFNHASSSTMPDLSGLLQQVRDLQKQGKYADANVLYRNAFKGKNYRANIGSPLSIGDLVIRSNAKNISQYQRTLDLKKSETHTAWSNEGVDYTRKAFISRIGDSKDVLFVQLNAKQAKALDISVHLGLHNPDKARGSRPKAFRPSVNVDFAGHIQYKALNPNTTSALKDFGAVARVISHDGELKEEIDHVKIKGASQILIAVKTFNSADADEAIDRITRELYKLKGTYQTYLNPHVKAHQGLFNAASVDLKASKDDRALSNEELIAKARKLDLENAFVERLWAMGRYLSIVGSRKGGHPVHLTGLWNGDYNPTWAIHLMNINMPMIHWHLMDGNLSELMLPFFDMFDRQLPASRENARKLYGLDGIYINPLLGNNEDGLLKVISPHLIHMMGNNAWVAQHYWDYYTFTLDKKFLAERAVPLMEEAATFYEGFLIENEDGFYDITPSNSPENSPLNAEGHRLIPNRHIDTHINATWEYAAIREMFTNLIEASNTLAINQSKIADWKEVIAKLRPYEINAEGGVREWLVDGFYDNPAHRHLTHMYPIMPGYEINMEESDPKLFNAFVQTSHNRLNAGLEFQSAWSLLHNTNILARGGEAQKAYQTLKWLAASSVLENLLTTHNDWRESGFTMNQAPIFQIESNMGWVSAVQEMIFTSRPGVLKLLPALPREWPEGEILGMQGRGAVNIRKMSWSKNGTIVSADLQTKHAQKLTVVLPKNIKSLEINGKKQKPSGKSFSIDLASEKVYSVKIQL
;
A
#
# COMPACT_ATOMS: atom_id res chain seq x y z
N MET A 1 41.45 35.01 27.98
CA MET A 1 42.70 35.77 27.75
C MET A 1 43.12 35.57 26.29
N LYS A 2 43.82 36.52 25.65
CA LYS A 2 44.05 36.57 24.19
C LYS A 2 45.38 35.92 23.76
N LEU A 3 45.41 35.38 22.53
CA LEU A 3 46.59 35.04 21.69
C LEU A 3 47.51 33.90 22.21
N ASN A 4 48.00 32.98 21.36
CA ASN A 4 49.02 33.32 20.35
C ASN A 4 49.21 32.37 19.14
N ARG A 5 50.11 32.80 18.25
CA ARG A 5 50.54 32.30 16.91
C ARG A 5 51.95 31.64 16.97
N LEU A 6 52.56 30.95 15.98
CA LEU A 6 52.25 30.59 14.56
C LEU A 6 53.23 29.47 14.05
N LEU A 7 52.74 28.30 13.53
CA LEU A 7 53.37 27.44 12.47
C LEU A 7 54.84 26.88 12.66
N PRO A 8 55.44 26.04 11.76
CA PRO A 8 54.91 24.91 10.94
C PRO A 8 55.85 23.66 10.72
N ARG A 9 55.32 22.63 10.00
CA ARG A 9 56.01 21.59 9.15
C ARG A 9 56.85 20.50 9.88
N LEU A 10 57.02 19.24 9.40
CA LEU A 10 56.64 18.55 8.13
C LEU A 10 56.50 17.00 8.31
N VAL A 11 55.41 16.40 7.78
CA VAL A 11 55.18 15.01 7.28
C VAL A 11 55.86 13.78 7.94
N HIS A 12 55.05 12.91 8.59
CA HIS A 12 54.65 11.57 8.09
C HIS A 12 53.53 10.99 8.97
N GLY A 13 52.48 10.39 8.39
CA GLY A 13 51.36 9.81 9.14
C GLY A 13 50.36 9.07 8.25
N ILE A 14 50.18 7.79 8.52
CA ILE A 14 49.28 6.87 7.80
C ILE A 14 47.82 7.24 8.10
N ALA A 15 46.99 7.39 7.07
CA ALA A 15 45.56 7.66 7.22
C ALA A 15 44.75 6.37 7.06
N LEU A 16 43.88 6.08 8.04
CA LEU A 16 42.91 4.99 7.93
C LEU A 16 41.89 5.30 6.83
N SER A 17 41.61 4.31 5.98
CA SER A 17 40.55 4.34 4.99
C SER A 17 39.18 4.28 5.67
N SER A 18 38.49 5.42 5.77
CA SER A 18 37.06 5.47 6.05
C SER A 18 36.27 5.26 4.76
N PHE A 19 35.41 4.23 4.73
CA PHE A 19 34.52 3.95 3.61
C PHE A 19 33.45 5.05 3.48
N PHE A 20 33.66 6.00 2.57
CA PHE A 20 32.58 6.83 2.06
C PHE A 20 31.86 6.12 0.91
N THR A 21 30.53 6.16 0.97
CA THR A 21 29.63 5.64 -0.06
C THR A 21 29.79 6.38 -1.38
N ILE A 22 30.35 5.71 -2.39
CA ILE A 22 30.37 6.19 -3.78
C ILE A 22 29.17 5.61 -4.53
N SER A 23 28.19 6.46 -4.84
CA SER A 23 27.23 6.26 -5.93
C SER A 23 26.58 7.60 -6.33
N ALA A 24 27.38 8.67 -6.41
CA ALA A 24 26.93 9.90 -7.06
C ALA A 24 27.03 9.69 -8.58
N SER A 25 25.90 9.73 -9.29
CA SER A 25 25.93 9.78 -10.75
C SER A 25 26.63 11.08 -11.18
N GLU A 26 27.76 10.97 -11.88
CA GLU A 26 28.49 12.13 -12.38
C GLU A 26 27.58 13.03 -13.24
N ALA A 27 27.74 14.34 -13.11
CA ALA A 27 27.00 15.29 -13.92
C ALA A 27 27.55 15.26 -15.34
N ILE A 28 26.68 15.08 -16.34
CA ILE A 28 27.09 15.07 -17.74
C ILE A 28 27.38 16.52 -18.14
N GLN A 29 28.64 16.84 -18.37
CA GLN A 29 29.06 18.18 -18.79
C GLN A 29 29.08 18.24 -20.31
N LEU A 30 28.13 18.97 -20.90
CA LEU A 30 28.09 19.22 -22.34
C LEU A 30 29.05 20.37 -22.65
N LYS A 31 30.09 20.07 -23.42
CA LYS A 31 31.16 21.03 -23.67
C LYS A 31 30.88 21.86 -24.93
N PRO A 32 31.50 23.05 -25.06
CA PRO A 32 31.31 23.87 -26.25
C PRO A 32 31.79 23.18 -27.55
N GLU A 33 32.89 22.41 -27.49
CA GLU A 33 33.45 21.66 -28.63
C GLU A 33 32.55 20.52 -29.13
N ASP A 34 31.63 20.01 -28.31
CA ASP A 34 30.67 18.95 -28.66
C ASP A 34 29.39 19.49 -29.32
N SER A 35 29.31 20.81 -29.57
CA SER A 35 28.11 21.48 -30.08
C SER A 35 28.01 21.50 -31.61
N GLN A 36 26.80 21.27 -32.12
CA GLN A 36 26.41 21.65 -33.47
C GLN A 36 25.86 23.07 -33.44
N ILE A 37 26.58 23.99 -34.08
CA ILE A 37 26.29 25.42 -34.09
C ILE A 37 25.71 25.80 -35.44
N VAL A 38 24.61 26.56 -35.42
CA VAL A 38 24.06 27.19 -36.62
C VAL A 38 24.05 28.70 -36.42
N ASN A 39 24.84 29.40 -37.22
CA ASN A 39 24.96 30.85 -37.21
C ASN A 39 24.15 31.45 -38.36
N VAL A 40 23.23 32.35 -38.03
CA VAL A 40 22.31 33.01 -38.97
C VAL A 40 22.24 34.51 -38.63
N GLY A 41 22.17 35.35 -39.67
CA GLY A 41 22.03 36.81 -39.55
C GLY A 41 23.34 37.56 -39.31
N LYS A 42 23.22 38.87 -39.00
CA LYS A 42 24.36 39.74 -38.64
C LYS A 42 24.67 39.60 -37.15
N GLY A 43 25.48 38.60 -36.82
CA GLY A 43 25.99 38.32 -35.48
C GLY A 43 26.66 36.96 -35.48
N SER A 44 27.21 36.53 -34.35
CA SER A 44 27.71 35.17 -34.21
C SER A 44 27.48 34.61 -32.81
N LEU A 45 27.17 33.33 -32.78
CA LEU A 45 27.49 32.43 -31.69
C LEU A 45 29.00 32.14 -31.80
N GLY A 46 29.79 32.87 -31.01
CA GLY A 46 31.23 32.69 -30.94
C GLY A 46 31.61 31.75 -29.82
N VAL A 47 32.20 30.60 -30.16
CA VAL A 47 32.61 29.56 -29.20
C VAL A 47 34.12 29.55 -29.02
N GLY A 48 34.59 29.58 -27.77
CA GLY A 48 36.02 29.58 -27.46
C GLY A 48 36.35 29.87 -26.00
N SER A 49 37.41 29.23 -25.51
CA SER A 49 37.97 29.47 -24.17
C SER A 49 38.77 30.78 -24.15
N LYS A 50 38.15 31.87 -23.70
CA LYS A 50 38.88 33.12 -23.38
C LYS A 50 39.60 33.06 -22.02
N ASP A 51 39.16 32.17 -21.13
CA ASP A 51 39.71 31.95 -19.77
C ASP A 51 39.86 30.45 -19.49
N THR A 52 40.36 30.11 -18.29
CA THR A 52 40.49 28.74 -17.78
C THR A 52 39.17 27.97 -17.62
N ASN A 53 38.02 28.66 -17.71
CA ASN A 53 36.70 28.03 -17.76
C ASN A 53 36.18 28.06 -19.22
N PRO A 54 35.70 26.92 -19.76
CA PRO A 54 35.13 26.89 -21.11
C PRO A 54 33.87 27.76 -21.19
N ASN A 55 33.79 28.61 -22.22
CA ASN A 55 32.60 29.39 -22.56
C ASN A 55 31.85 28.72 -23.72
N LEU A 56 30.56 28.41 -23.50
CA LEU A 56 29.64 27.79 -24.44
C LEU A 56 29.46 28.66 -25.67
N ALA A 57 29.18 29.96 -25.43
CA ALA A 57 29.20 31.00 -26.43
C ALA A 57 29.03 32.38 -25.80
N TYR A 58 29.63 33.39 -26.46
CA TYR A 58 29.02 34.72 -26.48
C TYR A 58 27.97 34.74 -27.59
N TRP A 59 26.69 34.81 -27.21
CA TRP A 59 25.55 34.62 -28.10
C TRP A 59 24.89 35.97 -28.37
N THR A 60 25.08 36.48 -29.59
CA THR A 60 24.61 37.83 -29.97
C THR A 60 23.39 37.82 -30.88
N SER A 61 23.27 36.86 -31.79
CA SER A 61 22.17 36.78 -32.77
C SER A 61 20.97 35.99 -32.22
N GLU A 62 19.77 36.52 -32.42
CA GLU A 62 18.49 35.85 -32.14
C GLU A 62 18.12 34.75 -33.16
N ASP A 63 18.85 34.68 -34.28
CA ASP A 63 18.64 33.65 -35.33
C ASP A 63 19.65 32.50 -35.24
N SER A 64 20.72 32.66 -34.45
CA SER A 64 21.70 31.59 -34.22
C SER A 64 21.22 30.63 -33.13
N TRP A 65 21.62 29.36 -33.20
CA TRP A 65 21.29 28.33 -32.20
C TRP A 65 22.39 27.26 -32.06
N ALA A 66 22.32 26.47 -30.99
CA ALA A 66 23.26 25.38 -30.73
C ALA A 66 22.58 24.13 -30.14
N SER A 67 23.06 22.95 -30.56
CA SER A 67 22.58 21.64 -30.10
C SER A 67 23.72 20.75 -29.63
N TRP A 68 23.47 19.96 -28.58
CA TRP A 68 24.37 18.94 -28.06
C TRP A 68 23.72 17.57 -28.16
N THR A 69 24.48 16.57 -28.59
CA THR A 69 24.12 15.16 -28.48
C THR A 69 24.92 14.53 -27.35
N PHE A 70 24.27 13.78 -26.46
CA PHE A 70 24.94 13.10 -25.35
C PHE A 70 24.25 11.78 -24.98
N VAL A 71 24.91 10.95 -24.18
CA VAL A 71 24.37 9.68 -23.70
C VAL A 71 24.00 9.80 -22.23
N ALA A 72 22.71 9.61 -21.91
CA ALA A 72 22.26 9.43 -20.55
C ALA A 72 22.50 7.96 -20.13
N PRO A 73 23.27 7.68 -19.06
CA PRO A 73 23.60 6.31 -18.66
C PRO A 73 22.38 5.52 -18.17
N GLU A 74 21.36 6.23 -17.68
CA GLU A 74 20.10 5.69 -17.17
C GLU A 74 18.93 6.55 -17.63
N ALA A 75 17.71 6.02 -17.57
CA ALA A 75 16.52 6.86 -17.67
C ALA A 75 16.34 7.67 -16.37
N GLY A 76 15.93 8.93 -16.46
CA GLY A 76 15.86 9.80 -15.28
C GLY A 76 15.18 11.14 -15.51
N LEU A 77 14.81 11.78 -14.40
CA LEU A 77 14.70 13.23 -14.36
C LEU A 77 16.09 13.81 -14.15
N TYR A 78 16.48 14.72 -15.03
CA TYR A 78 17.77 15.42 -14.99
C TYR A 78 17.51 16.92 -14.82
N GLU A 79 18.37 17.61 -14.09
CA GLU A 79 18.41 19.08 -14.11
C GLU A 79 19.46 19.56 -15.10
N VAL A 80 19.11 20.59 -15.86
CA VAL A 80 20.03 21.33 -16.73
C VAL A 80 20.41 22.62 -16.03
N TRP A 81 21.70 22.82 -15.78
CA TRP A 81 22.28 24.00 -15.15
C TRP A 81 23.35 24.62 -16.05
N SER A 82 23.52 25.94 -15.97
CA SER A 82 24.73 26.61 -16.47
C SER A 82 24.98 27.89 -15.69
N GLU A 83 26.23 28.28 -15.60
CA GLU A 83 26.58 29.68 -15.39
C GLU A 83 26.19 30.51 -16.62
N VAL A 84 25.52 31.64 -16.39
CA VAL A 84 25.06 32.57 -17.42
C VAL A 84 25.21 34.02 -16.97
N SER A 85 25.52 34.92 -17.89
CA SER A 85 25.59 36.37 -17.66
C SER A 85 24.90 37.15 -18.79
N SER A 86 24.45 38.36 -18.48
CA SER A 86 23.73 39.26 -19.38
C SER A 86 23.88 40.72 -18.93
N THR A 87 24.16 41.63 -19.85
CA THR A 87 24.10 43.07 -19.58
C THR A 87 22.67 43.62 -19.66
N ALA A 88 21.80 43.00 -20.45
CA ALA A 88 20.39 43.38 -20.55
C ALA A 88 19.60 42.98 -19.29
N PRO A 89 18.57 43.75 -18.86
CA PRO A 89 17.81 43.46 -17.65
C PRO A 89 17.18 42.06 -17.62
N HIS A 90 16.78 41.55 -18.79
CA HIS A 90 16.24 40.20 -19.00
C HIS A 90 16.64 39.69 -20.39
N SER A 91 16.71 38.36 -20.54
CA SER A 91 16.80 37.65 -21.83
C SER A 91 16.06 36.31 -21.74
N GLY A 92 15.38 35.89 -22.80
CA GLY A 92 14.63 34.64 -22.86
C GLY A 92 15.09 33.72 -23.99
N PHE A 93 15.14 32.41 -23.71
CA PHE A 93 15.35 31.38 -24.73
C PHE A 93 14.51 30.13 -24.47
N PHE A 94 14.52 29.21 -25.42
CA PHE A 94 13.91 27.90 -25.36
C PHE A 94 14.97 26.81 -25.28
N LEU A 95 14.78 25.87 -24.37
CA LEU A 95 15.51 24.63 -24.23
C LEU A 95 14.65 23.50 -24.82
N ASN A 96 15.04 22.96 -25.96
CA ASN A 96 14.33 21.88 -26.65
C ASN A 96 15.01 20.53 -26.38
N TYR A 97 14.25 19.49 -26.09
CA TYR A 97 14.71 18.10 -25.94
C TYR A 97 13.54 17.15 -26.20
N ASN A 98 13.77 15.99 -26.84
CA ASN A 98 12.74 14.93 -27.02
C ASN A 98 11.35 15.47 -27.46
N ASP A 99 11.32 16.36 -28.45
CA ASP A 99 10.14 17.09 -28.97
C ASP A 99 9.42 18.06 -27.98
N GLU A 100 9.88 18.15 -26.73
CA GLU A 100 9.46 19.14 -25.75
C GLU A 100 10.25 20.46 -25.87
N LYS A 101 9.63 21.56 -25.44
CA LYS A 101 10.15 22.93 -25.55
C LYS A 101 9.91 23.71 -24.25
N VAL A 102 10.96 23.94 -23.47
CA VAL A 102 10.88 24.65 -22.18
C VAL A 102 11.40 26.07 -22.32
N LYS A 103 10.62 27.07 -21.88
CA LYS A 103 11.05 28.47 -21.85
C LYS A 103 11.93 28.76 -20.63
N VAL A 104 13.00 29.52 -20.83
CA VAL A 104 14.01 29.86 -19.81
C VAL A 104 14.27 31.37 -19.80
N ASP A 105 13.89 32.03 -18.71
CA ASP A 105 14.11 33.47 -18.51
C ASP A 105 15.36 33.74 -17.66
N VAL A 106 16.35 34.42 -18.23
CA VAL A 106 17.58 34.87 -17.57
C VAL A 106 17.40 36.32 -17.09
N LYS A 107 17.77 36.58 -15.84
CA LYS A 107 17.85 37.94 -15.29
C LYS A 107 19.23 38.54 -15.57
N GLY A 108 19.26 39.82 -15.90
CA GLY A 108 20.48 40.60 -16.08
C GLY A 108 21.41 40.55 -14.88
N THR A 109 22.70 40.32 -15.16
CA THR A 109 23.77 40.35 -14.17
C THR A 109 24.51 41.69 -14.17
N GLY A 110 24.33 42.50 -15.22
CA GLY A 110 24.89 43.85 -15.38
C GLY A 110 26.31 43.88 -15.99
N SER A 111 26.92 42.72 -16.20
CA SER A 111 28.21 42.56 -16.90
C SER A 111 28.32 41.13 -17.43
N TYR A 112 28.95 40.95 -18.59
CA TYR A 112 29.22 39.61 -19.14
C TYR A 112 30.27 38.81 -18.35
N ASP A 113 31.06 39.47 -17.48
CA ASP A 113 32.05 38.81 -16.63
C ASP A 113 31.45 38.36 -15.28
N LYS A 114 30.23 38.82 -14.97
CA LYS A 114 29.51 38.48 -13.74
C LYS A 114 28.45 37.41 -14.04
N TYR A 115 28.77 36.16 -13.72
CA TYR A 115 27.88 35.02 -13.95
C TYR A 115 26.97 34.75 -12.74
N ILE A 116 25.81 34.18 -13.01
CA ILE A 116 24.97 33.49 -12.02
C ILE A 116 24.84 32.01 -12.42
N ASN A 117 24.97 31.10 -11.47
CA ASN A 117 24.60 29.70 -11.72
C ASN A 117 23.07 29.60 -11.74
N LYS A 118 22.51 29.19 -12.89
CA LYS A 118 21.06 29.15 -13.12
C LYS A 118 20.64 27.77 -13.59
N LYS A 119 19.60 27.23 -12.95
CA LYS A 119 18.83 26.10 -13.48
C LYS A 119 18.03 26.56 -14.69
N PHE A 120 18.26 25.91 -15.82
CA PHE A 120 17.52 26.14 -17.05
C PHE A 120 16.21 25.35 -17.04
N ALA A 121 16.26 24.05 -16.70
CA ALA A 121 15.07 23.19 -16.60
C ALA A 121 15.29 21.96 -15.71
N THR A 122 14.20 21.26 -15.38
CA THR A 122 14.22 19.80 -15.16
C THR A 122 13.67 19.15 -16.42
N ILE A 123 14.37 18.14 -16.95
CA ILE A 123 14.05 17.47 -18.21
C ILE A 123 13.96 15.95 -18.01
N ALA A 124 13.14 15.29 -18.81
CA ALA A 124 12.99 13.83 -18.82
C ALA A 124 13.86 13.20 -19.91
N LEU A 125 14.83 12.36 -19.51
CA LEU A 125 15.74 11.67 -20.44
C LEU A 125 15.51 10.16 -20.43
N LYS A 126 15.57 9.57 -21.64
CA LYS A 126 15.63 8.12 -21.84
C LYS A 126 17.08 7.64 -21.69
N LYS A 127 17.29 6.40 -21.26
CA LYS A 127 18.63 5.77 -21.32
C LYS A 127 19.12 5.75 -22.78
N GLY A 128 20.37 6.11 -23.01
CA GLY A 128 20.96 6.17 -24.35
C GLY A 128 21.10 7.59 -24.89
N ARG A 129 21.13 7.72 -26.23
CA ARG A 129 21.39 8.97 -26.95
C ARG A 129 20.20 9.92 -26.83
N ASN A 130 20.45 11.14 -26.35
CA ASN A 130 19.50 12.26 -26.29
C ASN A 130 20.13 13.51 -26.95
N SER A 131 19.30 14.50 -27.29
CA SER A 131 19.75 15.80 -27.79
C SER A 131 19.12 16.96 -27.01
N LEU A 132 19.89 18.03 -26.84
CA LEU A 132 19.47 19.25 -26.13
C LEU A 132 19.82 20.46 -27.01
N THR A 133 18.84 21.28 -27.38
CA THR A 133 19.04 22.42 -28.28
C THR A 133 18.56 23.71 -27.63
N LEU A 134 19.44 24.69 -27.54
CA LEU A 134 19.08 26.06 -27.12
C LEU A 134 18.66 26.86 -28.37
N ASN A 135 17.53 27.57 -28.29
CA ASN A 135 17.01 28.43 -29.37
C ASN A 135 16.54 29.77 -28.79
N PRO A 136 16.83 30.94 -29.38
CA PRO A 136 16.39 32.23 -28.83
C PRO A 136 14.86 32.36 -28.80
N HIS A 137 14.33 33.03 -27.77
CA HIS A 137 12.92 33.42 -27.75
C HIS A 137 12.82 34.82 -28.34
N ARG A 138 12.70 34.94 -29.68
CA ARG A 138 12.75 36.22 -30.42
C ARG A 138 12.19 37.45 -29.67
N ASP A 139 10.93 37.42 -29.24
CA ASP A 139 10.27 38.57 -28.55
C ASP A 139 10.91 39.00 -27.20
N GLN A 140 11.85 38.22 -26.67
CA GLN A 140 12.49 38.40 -25.37
C GLN A 140 14.00 38.12 -25.39
N TRP A 141 14.58 37.82 -26.55
CA TRP A 141 16.00 37.53 -26.63
C TRP A 141 16.81 38.81 -26.47
N GLN A 142 17.85 38.72 -25.66
CA GLN A 142 18.95 39.69 -25.57
C GLN A 142 20.25 38.90 -25.47
N ALA A 143 21.37 39.50 -25.87
CA ALA A 143 22.64 38.80 -25.92
C ALA A 143 23.04 38.20 -24.55
N LEU A 144 23.51 36.95 -24.58
CA LEU A 144 23.88 36.15 -23.41
C LEU A 144 25.31 35.64 -23.52
N ASN A 145 25.96 35.43 -22.38
CA ASN A 145 27.16 34.61 -22.30
C ASN A 145 26.88 33.39 -21.41
N ILE A 146 27.13 32.19 -21.92
CA ILE A 146 26.80 30.90 -21.28
C ILE A 146 28.09 30.07 -21.23
N ARG A 147 28.34 29.32 -20.15
CA ARG A 147 29.61 28.57 -19.95
C ARG A 147 29.59 27.10 -20.35
N ALA A 148 28.82 26.27 -19.64
CA ALA A 148 28.73 24.84 -19.91
C ALA A 148 27.41 24.31 -19.36
N LEU A 149 26.73 23.47 -20.12
CA LEU A 149 25.49 22.84 -19.66
C LEU A 149 25.84 21.61 -18.83
N GLN A 150 25.53 21.63 -17.54
CA GLN A 150 25.60 20.46 -16.66
C GLN A 150 24.24 19.79 -16.61
N VAL A 151 24.18 18.52 -17.03
CA VAL A 151 22.97 17.69 -17.04
C VAL A 151 23.12 16.62 -15.96
N LYS A 152 22.52 16.87 -14.79
CA LYS A 152 22.68 16.04 -13.59
C LYS A 152 21.42 15.25 -13.28
N LYS A 153 21.52 13.92 -13.12
CA LYS A 153 20.37 13.10 -12.68
C LYS A 153 19.98 13.48 -11.25
N ILE A 154 18.68 13.73 -11.04
CA ILE A 154 18.12 14.04 -9.71
C ILE A 154 17.11 13.00 -9.22
N ALA A 155 16.51 12.26 -10.13
CA ALA A 155 15.66 11.12 -9.81
C ALA A 155 15.65 10.13 -10.98
N ASN A 156 15.18 8.91 -10.73
CA ASN A 156 14.60 8.12 -11.82
C ASN A 156 13.42 8.89 -12.43
N LEU A 157 13.04 8.58 -13.67
CA LEU A 157 11.75 9.05 -14.16
C LEU A 157 10.67 8.65 -13.14
N PRO A 158 9.60 9.44 -12.97
CA PRO A 158 8.37 8.88 -12.44
C PRO A 158 8.13 7.59 -13.21
N ILE A 159 7.83 6.52 -12.50
CA ILE A 159 7.38 5.29 -13.13
C ILE A 159 5.99 5.62 -13.69
N GLU A 160 5.94 6.27 -14.86
CA GLU A 160 5.17 5.70 -15.95
C GLU A 160 5.78 4.31 -16.12
N THR A 161 5.18 3.37 -15.40
CA THR A 161 5.13 2.01 -15.84
C THR A 161 4.59 2.11 -17.26
N SER A 162 5.41 1.79 -18.25
CA SER A 162 4.93 1.24 -19.50
C SER A 162 4.36 -0.16 -19.24
N ARG A 163 3.42 -0.24 -18.28
CA ARG A 163 2.37 -1.24 -18.24
C ARG A 163 1.65 -1.03 -19.55
N GLU A 164 1.78 -2.00 -20.45
CA GLU A 164 0.80 -2.13 -21.51
C GLU A 164 -0.56 -2.18 -20.83
N THR A 165 -1.36 -1.13 -21.01
CA THR A 165 -2.74 -1.13 -20.53
C THR A 165 -3.48 -2.16 -21.38
N ILE A 166 -3.70 -3.35 -20.83
CA ILE A 166 -4.36 -4.44 -21.54
C ILE A 166 -5.86 -4.10 -21.61
N SER A 167 -6.20 -3.27 -22.58
CA SER A 167 -7.57 -2.85 -22.83
C SER A 167 -8.39 -4.00 -23.41
N SER A 168 -9.55 -4.25 -22.82
CA SER A 168 -10.61 -5.03 -23.48
C SER A 168 -11.75 -4.09 -23.87
N ASN A 169 -12.45 -4.43 -24.94
CA ASN A 169 -13.69 -3.73 -25.33
C ASN A 169 -14.87 -4.02 -24.36
N HIS A 170 -14.64 -4.76 -23.27
CA HIS A 170 -15.69 -5.29 -22.37
C HIS A 170 -15.40 -5.06 -20.88
N SER A 171 -14.41 -4.24 -20.51
CA SER A 171 -13.97 -4.07 -19.11
C SER A 171 -15.10 -3.51 -18.21
N PRO A 172 -15.54 -4.24 -17.17
CA PRO A 172 -16.74 -3.90 -16.38
C PRO A 172 -16.73 -2.50 -15.80
N ASP A 173 -17.89 -1.84 -15.69
CA ASP A 173 -18.01 -0.53 -15.05
C ASP A 173 -18.12 -0.65 -13.54
N TYR A 174 -16.95 -0.60 -12.89
CA TYR A 174 -16.78 -0.58 -11.44
C TYR A 174 -17.19 0.77 -10.84
N ILE A 175 -18.49 1.06 -10.85
CA ILE A 175 -19.10 2.25 -10.25
C ILE A 175 -19.95 1.81 -9.07
N LEU A 176 -19.62 2.31 -7.87
CA LEU A 176 -20.48 2.20 -6.70
C LEU A 176 -21.59 3.25 -6.83
N ARG A 177 -22.82 2.85 -6.52
CA ARG A 177 -24.01 3.71 -6.64
C ARG A 177 -24.85 3.59 -5.37
N SER A 178 -25.27 4.73 -4.82
CA SER A 178 -26.23 4.78 -3.73
C SER A 178 -27.29 5.85 -3.94
N SER A 179 -28.49 5.55 -3.47
CA SER A 179 -29.71 6.35 -3.54
C SER A 179 -29.83 7.39 -2.40
N LYS A 180 -28.91 7.37 -1.44
CA LYS A 180 -28.96 8.17 -0.20
C LYS A 180 -27.57 8.67 0.22
N PRO A 181 -27.47 9.79 0.96
CA PRO A 181 -26.25 10.17 1.69
C PRO A 181 -25.80 9.08 2.68
N ALA A 182 -24.54 9.16 3.12
CA ALA A 182 -24.03 8.39 4.24
C ALA A 182 -24.79 8.77 5.53
N ASN A 183 -25.64 7.86 6.01
CA ASN A 183 -26.59 8.13 7.11
C ASN A 183 -26.93 6.84 7.87
N TRP A 184 -25.93 6.24 8.53
CA TRP A 184 -26.02 4.96 9.22
C TRP A 184 -27.19 4.89 10.20
N THR A 185 -28.18 4.05 9.91
CA THR A 185 -29.44 3.99 10.66
C THR A 185 -30.07 2.59 10.78
N TRP A 186 -29.29 1.51 10.90
CA TRP A 186 -29.85 0.16 11.16
C TRP A 186 -29.03 -0.71 12.13
N GLY A 187 -29.71 -1.27 13.13
CA GLY A 187 -29.20 -2.32 14.04
C GLY A 187 -29.88 -2.29 15.42
N PRO A 188 -30.02 -3.44 16.12
CA PRO A 188 -30.51 -3.50 17.50
C PRO A 188 -29.47 -3.02 18.53
N PHE A 189 -28.19 -2.96 18.15
CA PHE A 189 -27.14 -2.32 18.94
C PHE A 189 -27.49 -0.84 19.18
N LYS A 190 -27.47 -0.43 20.45
CA LYS A 190 -28.07 0.84 20.92
C LYS A 190 -27.60 2.05 20.09
N LYS A 191 -28.57 2.89 19.71
CA LYS A 191 -28.40 4.22 19.07
C LYS A 191 -27.40 5.17 19.75
N GLU A 192 -26.93 4.83 20.95
CA GLU A 192 -26.12 5.66 21.83
C GLU A 192 -24.60 5.54 21.55
N GLU A 193 -24.12 4.42 20.98
CA GLU A 193 -22.68 4.10 20.92
C GLU A 193 -21.95 4.49 19.62
N LEU A 194 -22.68 4.69 18.51
CA LEU A 194 -22.10 5.02 17.19
C LEU A 194 -22.80 6.25 16.58
N LYS A 195 -22.29 7.45 16.89
CA LYS A 195 -22.87 8.73 16.44
C LYS A 195 -22.33 9.26 15.11
N ASP A 196 -21.27 8.66 14.55
CA ASP A 196 -20.78 9.01 13.21
C ASP A 196 -21.18 7.99 12.15
N HIS A 197 -21.37 8.52 10.94
CA HIS A 197 -21.72 7.81 9.72
C HIS A 197 -20.53 7.75 8.74
N TRP A 198 -19.30 8.11 9.18
CA TRP A 198 -18.10 8.08 8.34
C TRP A 198 -17.88 6.73 7.65
N ARG A 199 -18.31 5.64 8.28
CA ARG A 199 -18.20 4.26 7.76
C ARG A 199 -19.03 4.01 6.50
N ASP A 200 -20.04 4.84 6.18
CA ASP A 200 -20.86 4.76 4.96
C ASP A 200 -20.43 5.76 3.87
N ALA A 201 -19.55 6.71 4.20
CA ALA A 201 -19.04 7.69 3.27
C ALA A 201 -18.12 7.03 2.22
N TYR A 202 -17.95 7.63 1.05
CA TYR A 202 -17.10 7.04 0.01
C TYR A 202 -15.61 7.36 0.25
N PRO A 203 -14.73 6.35 0.31
CA PRO A 203 -13.29 6.57 0.46
C PRO A 203 -12.69 7.09 -0.85
N ILE A 204 -11.83 8.11 -0.74
CA ILE A 204 -10.94 8.60 -1.79
C ILE A 204 -9.53 8.81 -1.21
N GLY A 205 -8.49 8.85 -2.06
CA GLY A 205 -7.13 9.04 -1.57
C GLY A 205 -6.03 9.08 -2.63
N SER A 206 -4.86 9.57 -2.22
CA SER A 206 -3.65 9.71 -3.04
C SER A 206 -2.52 8.73 -2.65
N GLY A 207 -2.75 7.82 -1.71
CA GLY A 207 -1.72 7.03 -1.02
C GLY A 207 -0.98 7.80 0.08
N ARG A 208 -1.42 9.02 0.44
CA ARG A 208 -0.96 9.77 1.63
C ARG A 208 -2.07 10.60 2.25
N LEU A 209 -2.75 11.40 1.43
CA LEU A 209 -3.95 12.12 1.83
C LEU A 209 -5.14 11.23 1.48
N GLY A 210 -5.92 10.86 2.49
CA GLY A 210 -7.20 10.16 2.35
C GLY A 210 -8.37 11.09 2.65
N GLY A 211 -9.57 10.72 2.22
CA GLY A 211 -10.78 11.36 2.69
C GLY A 211 -12.04 10.51 2.53
N MET A 212 -13.05 10.84 3.32
CA MET A 212 -14.37 10.19 3.30
C MET A 212 -15.45 11.19 2.88
N VAL A 213 -16.17 10.88 1.80
CA VAL A 213 -17.18 11.75 1.19
C VAL A 213 -18.59 11.31 1.58
N TYR A 214 -19.25 12.07 2.47
CA TYR A 214 -20.54 11.69 3.05
C TYR A 214 -21.71 11.82 2.06
N GLY A 215 -21.65 12.80 1.16
CA GLY A 215 -22.67 12.97 0.12
C GLY A 215 -23.90 13.80 0.53
N ASP A 216 -24.03 14.28 1.76
CA ASP A 216 -25.15 15.15 2.17
C ASP A 216 -25.22 16.44 1.32
N VAL A 217 -26.42 17.02 1.18
CA VAL A 217 -26.67 18.22 0.37
C VAL A 217 -26.52 19.51 1.17
N ASN A 218 -27.02 19.53 2.41
CA ASN A 218 -27.09 20.73 3.26
C ASN A 218 -25.88 20.86 4.20
N GLU A 219 -25.26 19.75 4.60
CA GLU A 219 -23.97 19.73 5.32
C GLU A 219 -23.01 18.73 4.67
N ALA A 220 -22.53 19.07 3.46
CA ALA A 220 -21.60 18.23 2.73
C ALA A 220 -20.26 18.13 3.48
N ARG A 221 -19.90 16.92 3.91
CA ARG A 221 -18.67 16.66 4.68
C ARG A 221 -17.66 15.85 3.88
N PHE A 222 -16.41 16.30 3.93
CA PHE A 222 -15.22 15.61 3.44
C PHE A 222 -14.26 15.49 4.62
N MET A 223 -14.26 14.34 5.30
CA MET A 223 -13.27 14.05 6.35
C MET A 223 -11.90 13.88 5.71
N LEU A 224 -10.84 14.35 6.35
CA LEU A 224 -9.47 14.39 5.83
C LEU A 224 -8.53 13.56 6.73
N GLN A 225 -7.74 12.69 6.13
CA GLN A 225 -6.73 11.86 6.82
C GLN A 225 -5.35 12.07 6.19
N ASP A 226 -4.31 12.18 7.01
CA ASP A 226 -2.92 12.14 6.55
C ASP A 226 -2.29 10.84 7.08
N ALA A 227 -1.69 10.02 6.21
CA ALA A 227 -1.05 8.76 6.58
C ALA A 227 0.00 8.92 7.71
N ARG A 228 0.60 10.11 7.78
CA ARG A 228 1.63 10.49 8.77
C ARG A 228 1.05 10.96 10.10
N HIS A 229 -0.26 11.18 10.21
CA HIS A 229 -0.87 11.74 11.41
C HIS A 229 -1.39 10.63 12.33
N TRP A 230 -0.54 10.28 13.28
CA TRP A 230 -0.87 9.37 14.37
C TRP A 230 -0.68 10.11 15.70
N PHE A 231 -1.70 10.00 16.56
CA PHE A 231 -1.67 10.50 17.92
C PHE A 231 -0.91 9.49 18.78
N ASN A 232 0.35 9.79 19.04
CA ASN A 232 1.17 8.97 19.94
C ASN A 232 0.77 9.22 21.38
N HIS A 233 0.52 8.16 22.12
CA HIS A 233 0.41 8.21 23.57
C HIS A 233 1.82 8.16 24.17
N ALA A 234 2.03 8.78 25.34
CA ALA A 234 3.34 8.85 25.98
C ALA A 234 3.92 7.44 26.22
N SER A 235 4.94 7.05 25.45
CA SER A 235 5.58 5.74 25.50
C SER A 235 7.06 5.84 25.87
N SER A 236 7.62 4.77 26.42
CA SER A 236 9.05 4.70 26.73
C SER A 236 9.87 4.58 25.44
N SER A 237 10.97 5.32 25.34
CA SER A 237 11.84 5.38 24.16
C SER A 237 12.96 4.32 24.13
N THR A 238 13.07 3.50 25.17
CA THR A 238 14.09 2.44 25.33
C THR A 238 13.47 1.24 26.03
N MET A 239 13.86 0.03 25.63
CA MET A 239 13.39 -1.21 26.26
C MET A 239 14.16 -1.52 27.55
N PRO A 240 13.48 -1.93 28.63
CA PRO A 240 14.15 -2.44 29.82
C PRO A 240 14.81 -3.78 29.49
N ASP A 241 15.94 -4.06 30.15
CA ASP A 241 16.59 -5.36 30.02
C ASP A 241 15.83 -6.42 30.85
N LEU A 242 15.28 -7.40 30.14
CA LEU A 242 14.50 -8.53 30.64
C LEU A 242 15.05 -9.88 30.13
N SER A 243 16.22 -9.87 29.49
CA SER A 243 16.86 -11.05 28.86
C SER A 243 16.96 -12.27 29.77
N GLY A 244 17.32 -12.06 31.05
CA GLY A 244 17.43 -13.12 32.05
C GLY A 244 16.12 -13.85 32.41
N LEU A 245 14.96 -13.44 31.89
CA LEU A 245 13.69 -14.13 32.13
C LEU A 245 13.44 -15.31 31.18
N LEU A 246 14.14 -15.39 30.03
CA LEU A 246 13.85 -16.42 29.02
C LEU A 246 14.04 -17.85 29.57
N GLN A 247 15.13 -18.10 30.30
CA GLN A 247 15.36 -19.41 30.91
C GLN A 247 14.29 -19.74 31.96
N GLN A 248 13.88 -18.77 32.77
CA GLN A 248 12.83 -18.97 33.78
C GLN A 248 11.47 -19.31 33.14
N VAL A 249 11.12 -18.68 32.00
CA VAL A 249 9.94 -19.02 31.21
C VAL A 249 10.02 -20.46 30.70
N ARG A 250 11.17 -20.85 30.13
CA ARG A 250 11.42 -22.21 29.61
C ARG A 250 11.31 -23.27 30.70
N ASP A 251 11.94 -23.03 31.85
CA ASP A 251 11.92 -23.94 33.00
C ASP A 251 10.50 -24.15 33.53
N LEU A 252 9.68 -23.10 33.57
CA LEU A 252 8.27 -23.19 33.98
C LEU A 252 7.42 -23.93 32.94
N GLN A 253 7.60 -23.65 31.64
CA GLN A 253 6.87 -24.35 30.59
C GLN A 253 7.24 -25.84 30.52
N LYS A 254 8.52 -26.21 30.71
CA LYS A 254 8.97 -27.61 30.83
C LYS A 254 8.33 -28.33 32.04
N GLN A 255 7.94 -27.60 33.08
CA GLN A 255 7.19 -28.10 34.23
C GLN A 255 5.66 -28.08 34.03
N GLY A 256 5.16 -27.70 32.85
CA GLY A 256 3.72 -27.52 32.59
C GLY A 256 3.09 -26.28 33.25
N LYS A 257 3.89 -25.41 33.87
CA LYS A 257 3.43 -24.21 34.62
C LYS A 257 3.22 -23.01 33.69
N TYR A 258 2.36 -23.18 32.69
CA TYR A 258 2.12 -22.17 31.66
C TYR A 258 1.58 -20.85 32.26
N ALA A 259 0.66 -20.90 33.23
CA ALA A 259 0.12 -19.70 33.86
C ALA A 259 1.20 -18.84 34.55
N ASP A 260 2.15 -19.47 35.26
CA ASP A 260 3.27 -18.78 35.91
C ASP A 260 4.22 -18.16 34.86
N ALA A 261 4.52 -18.88 33.79
CA ALA A 261 5.38 -18.40 32.71
C ALA A 261 4.79 -17.15 32.02
N ASN A 262 3.49 -17.18 31.73
CA ASN A 262 2.76 -16.12 31.01
C ASN A 262 2.74 -14.77 31.74
N VAL A 263 2.98 -14.74 33.06
CA VAL A 263 2.97 -13.48 33.84
C VAL A 263 4.35 -12.86 34.03
N LEU A 264 5.45 -13.56 33.76
CA LEU A 264 6.82 -13.10 34.09
C LEU A 264 7.18 -11.77 33.40
N TYR A 265 7.21 -11.74 32.06
CA TYR A 265 7.53 -10.52 31.31
C TYR A 265 6.57 -9.37 31.67
N ARG A 266 5.27 -9.65 31.78
CA ARG A 266 4.25 -8.65 32.14
C ARG A 266 4.53 -8.00 33.48
N ASN A 267 4.83 -8.80 34.50
CA ASN A 267 5.13 -8.32 35.84
C ASN A 267 6.47 -7.56 35.87
N ALA A 268 7.46 -8.00 35.10
CA ALA A 268 8.76 -7.34 35.02
C ALA A 268 8.71 -5.98 34.29
N PHE A 269 8.00 -5.86 33.17
CA PHE A 269 7.73 -4.57 32.51
C PHE A 269 7.05 -3.58 33.46
N LYS A 270 6.05 -4.04 34.22
CA LYS A 270 5.37 -3.24 35.25
C LYS A 270 6.35 -2.79 36.33
N GLY A 271 7.20 -3.69 36.85
CA GLY A 271 8.23 -3.38 37.85
C GLY A 271 9.30 -2.40 37.36
N LYS A 272 9.57 -2.36 36.05
CA LYS A 272 10.48 -1.40 35.40
C LYS A 272 9.79 -0.09 34.96
N ASN A 273 8.50 0.10 35.26
CA ASN A 273 7.69 1.26 34.86
C ASN A 273 7.67 1.53 33.33
N TYR A 274 7.80 0.50 32.50
CA TYR A 274 7.82 0.65 31.04
C TYR A 274 6.44 1.05 30.50
N ARG A 275 6.38 2.13 29.71
CA ARG A 275 5.15 2.65 29.10
C ARG A 275 5.00 2.10 27.68
N ALA A 276 4.45 0.90 27.59
CA ALA A 276 4.05 0.27 26.34
C ALA A 276 2.75 0.90 25.82
N ASN A 277 2.87 1.87 24.90
CA ASN A 277 1.71 2.49 24.24
C ASN A 277 1.93 2.62 22.73
N ILE A 278 0.87 2.38 21.98
CA ILE A 278 0.80 2.47 20.52
C ILE A 278 0.17 3.82 20.14
N GLY A 279 0.62 4.47 19.07
CA GLY A 279 -0.13 5.59 18.47
C GLY A 279 -1.44 5.15 17.81
N SER A 280 -2.41 6.07 17.68
CA SER A 280 -3.66 5.86 16.93
C SER A 280 -3.76 6.82 15.74
N PRO A 281 -4.19 6.37 14.54
CA PRO A 281 -4.40 7.26 13.39
C PRO A 281 -5.69 8.07 13.62
N LEU A 282 -5.61 9.39 13.58
CA LEU A 282 -6.77 10.28 13.80
C LEU A 282 -7.05 11.15 12.58
N SER A 283 -8.30 11.53 12.36
CA SER A 283 -8.67 12.52 11.34
C SER A 283 -7.92 13.84 11.57
N ILE A 284 -7.39 14.42 10.48
CA ILE A 284 -6.82 15.76 10.47
C ILE A 284 -7.91 16.80 10.71
N GLY A 285 -9.11 16.56 10.19
CA GLY A 285 -10.20 17.53 10.19
C GLY A 285 -11.20 17.28 9.06
N ASP A 286 -12.19 18.16 8.94
CA ASP A 286 -13.22 18.11 7.93
C ASP A 286 -13.24 19.40 7.10
N LEU A 287 -13.37 19.27 5.78
CA LEU A 287 -13.96 20.31 4.94
C LEU A 287 -15.49 20.13 4.99
N VAL A 288 -16.22 21.19 5.37
CA VAL A 288 -17.68 21.20 5.44
C VAL A 288 -18.24 22.30 4.55
N ILE A 289 -19.18 21.96 3.67
CA ILE A 289 -19.88 22.91 2.82
C ILE A 289 -21.36 22.91 3.23
N ARG A 290 -21.85 24.07 3.64
CA ARG A 290 -23.25 24.26 4.05
C ARG A 290 -24.06 24.96 2.97
N SER A 291 -25.25 24.43 2.71
CA SER A 291 -26.26 25.00 1.82
C SER A 291 -27.65 24.97 2.50
N ASN A 292 -28.67 25.53 1.85
CA ASN A 292 -30.03 25.59 2.37
C ASN A 292 -31.05 25.05 1.35
N ALA A 293 -30.77 23.86 0.79
CA ALA A 293 -31.71 23.15 -0.06
C ALA A 293 -32.88 22.61 0.76
N LYS A 294 -34.10 22.81 0.27
CA LYS A 294 -35.36 22.48 0.97
C LYS A 294 -36.07 21.31 0.33
N ASN A 295 -36.20 21.36 -1.00
CA ASN A 295 -37.02 20.44 -1.80
C ASN A 295 -36.10 19.54 -2.62
N ILE A 296 -35.31 18.72 -1.93
CA ILE A 296 -34.31 17.83 -2.52
C ILE A 296 -35.03 16.63 -3.18
N SER A 297 -34.72 16.38 -4.45
CA SER A 297 -35.21 15.24 -5.23
C SER A 297 -34.13 14.74 -6.19
N GLN A 298 -34.39 13.62 -6.89
CA GLN A 298 -33.46 13.01 -7.86
C GLN A 298 -32.03 12.80 -7.30
N TYR A 299 -31.92 12.49 -6.01
CA TYR A 299 -30.63 12.33 -5.35
C TYR A 299 -29.93 11.04 -5.81
N GLN A 300 -28.66 11.15 -6.17
CA GLN A 300 -27.77 10.00 -6.35
C GLN A 300 -26.35 10.37 -5.91
N ARG A 301 -25.63 9.42 -5.28
CA ARG A 301 -24.17 9.49 -5.13
C ARG A 301 -23.48 8.28 -5.74
N THR A 302 -22.36 8.53 -6.40
CA THR A 302 -21.52 7.50 -7.02
C THR A 302 -20.04 7.68 -6.67
N LEU A 303 -19.30 6.57 -6.69
CA LEU A 303 -17.83 6.54 -6.74
C LEU A 303 -17.40 5.72 -7.95
N ASP A 304 -16.71 6.35 -8.90
CA ASP A 304 -16.12 5.68 -10.06
C ASP A 304 -14.72 5.17 -9.66
N LEU A 305 -14.58 3.85 -9.49
CA LEU A 305 -13.31 3.25 -9.05
C LEU A 305 -12.23 3.32 -10.12
N LYS A 306 -12.58 3.40 -11.42
CA LYS A 306 -11.59 3.58 -12.52
C LYS A 306 -11.02 5.00 -12.54
N LYS A 307 -11.76 6.01 -12.05
CA LYS A 307 -11.34 7.42 -12.02
C LYS A 307 -10.91 7.92 -10.64
N SER A 308 -11.29 7.23 -9.56
CA SER A 308 -11.23 7.74 -8.18
C SER A 308 -11.96 9.09 -7.99
N GLU A 309 -13.07 9.26 -8.71
CA GLU A 309 -13.92 10.46 -8.68
C GLU A 309 -15.26 10.11 -8.01
N THR A 310 -15.62 10.88 -6.98
CA THR A 310 -16.98 10.86 -6.41
C THR A 310 -17.85 11.88 -7.14
N HIS A 311 -19.13 11.56 -7.32
CA HIS A 311 -20.14 12.45 -7.89
C HIS A 311 -21.44 12.34 -7.11
N THR A 312 -21.93 13.47 -6.59
CA THR A 312 -23.27 13.62 -6.01
C THR A 312 -24.09 14.48 -6.97
N ALA A 313 -25.30 14.06 -7.32
CA ALA A 313 -26.27 14.83 -8.09
C ALA A 313 -27.60 14.90 -7.33
N TRP A 314 -28.30 16.02 -7.45
CA TRP A 314 -29.64 16.23 -6.90
C TRP A 314 -30.32 17.39 -7.61
N SER A 315 -31.64 17.47 -7.53
CA SER A 315 -32.41 18.67 -7.91
C SER A 315 -32.97 19.33 -6.64
N ASN A 316 -32.90 20.66 -6.54
CA ASN A 316 -33.56 21.46 -5.50
C ASN A 316 -34.41 22.54 -6.17
N GLU A 317 -35.71 22.59 -5.84
CA GLU A 317 -36.65 23.60 -6.36
C GLU A 317 -36.66 23.68 -7.91
N GLY A 318 -36.45 22.54 -8.57
CA GLY A 318 -36.42 22.42 -10.04
C GLY A 318 -35.06 22.72 -10.70
N VAL A 319 -34.05 23.16 -9.94
CA VAL A 319 -32.68 23.37 -10.43
C VAL A 319 -31.84 22.13 -10.16
N ASP A 320 -31.13 21.64 -11.18
CA ASP A 320 -30.19 20.53 -11.04
C ASP A 320 -28.83 21.02 -10.53
N TYR A 321 -28.25 20.26 -9.60
CA TYR A 321 -26.95 20.51 -8.99
C TYR A 321 -26.06 19.28 -9.07
N THR A 322 -24.76 19.51 -9.19
CA THR A 322 -23.75 18.46 -9.09
C THR A 322 -22.61 18.88 -8.17
N ARG A 323 -22.05 17.90 -7.46
CA ARG A 323 -20.83 18.04 -6.68
C ARG A 323 -19.90 16.88 -6.97
N LYS A 324 -18.67 17.16 -7.34
CA LYS A 324 -17.65 16.16 -7.71
C LYS A 324 -16.40 16.32 -6.87
N ALA A 325 -15.76 15.23 -6.46
CA ALA A 325 -14.51 15.31 -5.71
C ALA A 325 -13.55 14.13 -5.92
N PHE A 326 -12.24 14.44 -5.93
CA PHE A 326 -11.13 13.48 -5.99
C PHE A 326 -9.90 14.04 -5.25
N ILE A 327 -8.97 13.17 -4.87
CA ILE A 327 -7.66 13.59 -4.32
C ILE A 327 -6.57 13.29 -5.34
N SER A 328 -5.92 14.34 -5.86
CA SER A 328 -4.91 14.16 -6.90
C SER A 328 -3.67 13.43 -6.37
N ARG A 329 -3.08 12.59 -7.23
CA ARG A 329 -1.95 11.69 -6.90
C ARG A 329 -0.65 12.03 -7.62
N ILE A 330 -0.66 13.01 -8.51
CA ILE A 330 0.44 13.28 -9.47
C ILE A 330 0.59 14.78 -9.78
N GLY A 331 1.80 15.17 -10.22
CA GLY A 331 2.15 16.54 -10.59
C GLY A 331 2.07 17.54 -9.42
N ASP A 332 2.03 18.82 -9.74
CA ASP A 332 1.94 19.92 -8.76
C ASP A 332 0.67 19.86 -7.91
N SER A 333 -0.37 19.22 -8.43
CA SER A 333 -1.63 18.97 -7.73
C SER A 333 -1.60 17.80 -6.74
N LYS A 334 -0.49 17.06 -6.63
CA LYS A 334 -0.38 15.87 -5.76
C LYS A 334 -0.69 16.20 -4.29
N ASP A 335 -1.51 15.35 -3.69
CA ASP A 335 -2.07 15.49 -2.34
C ASP A 335 -2.94 16.74 -2.15
N VAL A 336 -3.69 17.12 -3.19
CA VAL A 336 -4.76 18.12 -3.12
C VAL A 336 -6.11 17.43 -3.33
N LEU A 337 -7.02 17.59 -2.37
CA LEU A 337 -8.44 17.32 -2.55
C LEU A 337 -9.04 18.45 -3.40
N PHE A 338 -9.66 18.11 -4.52
CA PHE A 338 -10.47 19.04 -5.30
C PHE A 338 -11.95 18.71 -5.10
N VAL A 339 -12.76 19.74 -4.85
CA VAL A 339 -14.23 19.67 -4.86
C VAL A 339 -14.76 20.70 -5.84
N GLN A 340 -15.53 20.29 -6.83
CA GLN A 340 -16.28 21.20 -7.71
C GLN A 340 -17.76 21.10 -7.39
N LEU A 341 -18.44 22.25 -7.32
CA LEU A 341 -19.90 22.37 -7.27
C LEU A 341 -20.35 23.12 -8.52
N ASN A 342 -21.42 22.64 -9.17
CA ASN A 342 -22.07 23.31 -10.29
C ASN A 342 -23.58 23.34 -10.07
N ALA A 343 -24.22 24.45 -10.43
CA ALA A 343 -25.65 24.52 -10.67
C ALA A 343 -25.92 24.63 -12.18
N LYS A 344 -26.99 23.99 -12.66
CA LYS A 344 -27.42 24.06 -14.07
C LYS A 344 -28.04 25.40 -14.43
N GLN A 345 -28.65 26.08 -13.45
CA GLN A 345 -29.07 27.47 -13.58
C GLN A 345 -27.95 28.41 -13.13
N ALA A 346 -27.74 29.48 -13.88
CA ALA A 346 -26.74 30.49 -13.53
C ALA A 346 -27.06 31.15 -12.18
N LYS A 347 -26.00 31.40 -11.39
CA LYS A 347 -26.05 32.10 -10.09
C LYS A 347 -26.97 31.47 -9.04
N ALA A 348 -27.10 30.15 -9.04
CA ALA A 348 -27.98 29.39 -8.13
C ALA A 348 -27.27 28.68 -6.97
N LEU A 349 -25.97 28.92 -6.74
CA LEU A 349 -25.21 28.43 -5.59
C LEU A 349 -25.03 29.55 -4.54
N ASP A 350 -25.73 29.40 -3.41
CA ASP A 350 -25.49 30.12 -2.16
C ASP A 350 -24.97 29.11 -1.11
N ILE A 351 -23.71 29.26 -0.69
CA ILE A 351 -23.06 28.32 0.24
C ILE A 351 -22.14 29.02 1.26
N SER A 352 -21.76 28.29 2.30
CA SER A 352 -20.59 28.61 3.12
C SER A 352 -19.63 27.42 3.22
N VAL A 353 -18.33 27.69 3.19
CA VAL A 353 -17.24 26.70 3.21
C VAL A 353 -16.47 26.86 4.51
N HIS A 354 -16.35 25.78 5.28
CA HIS A 354 -15.75 25.70 6.61
C HIS A 354 -14.64 24.64 6.61
N LEU A 355 -13.59 24.85 7.40
CA LEU A 355 -12.49 23.89 7.56
C LEU A 355 -12.07 23.86 9.04
N GLY A 356 -11.97 22.68 9.65
CA GLY A 356 -11.62 22.57 11.06
C GLY A 356 -11.50 21.13 11.57
N LEU A 357 -11.35 20.97 12.90
CA LEU A 357 -11.29 19.66 13.56
C LEU A 357 -12.54 18.82 13.28
N HIS A 358 -12.35 17.52 13.13
CA HIS A 358 -13.42 16.54 13.00
C HIS A 358 -14.35 16.56 14.23
N ASN A 359 -15.66 16.45 14.02
CA ASN A 359 -16.65 16.71 15.08
C ASN A 359 -16.69 15.58 16.13
N PRO A 360 -16.36 15.82 17.42
CA PRO A 360 -16.39 14.77 18.45
C PRO A 360 -17.78 14.22 18.77
N ASP A 361 -18.86 14.98 18.56
CA ASP A 361 -20.23 14.47 18.72
C ASP A 361 -20.60 13.47 17.61
N LYS A 362 -19.79 13.45 16.55
CA LYS A 362 -19.79 12.52 15.44
C LYS A 362 -18.51 11.69 15.47
N ALA A 363 -18.13 11.12 16.62
CA ALA A 363 -17.00 10.21 16.72
C ALA A 363 -17.16 9.24 17.90
N ARG A 364 -16.46 8.11 17.86
CA ARG A 364 -16.33 7.23 19.02
C ARG A 364 -15.13 7.66 19.87
N GLY A 365 -15.36 7.80 21.17
CA GLY A 365 -14.38 8.33 22.12
C GLY A 365 -14.29 9.86 22.10
N SER A 366 -13.83 10.44 23.20
CA SER A 366 -13.67 11.89 23.31
C SER A 366 -12.41 12.37 22.59
N ARG A 367 -12.52 13.45 21.81
CA ARG A 367 -11.37 14.15 21.22
C ARG A 367 -10.30 14.45 22.30
N PRO A 368 -8.99 14.27 22.00
CA PRO A 368 -7.92 14.64 22.92
C PRO A 368 -8.07 16.09 23.42
N LYS A 369 -8.19 16.28 24.74
CA LYS A 369 -8.29 17.61 25.39
C LYS A 369 -7.09 18.53 25.09
N ALA A 370 -6.01 17.95 24.61
CA ALA A 370 -4.77 18.63 24.27
C ALA A 370 -4.82 19.35 22.91
N PHE A 371 -5.80 19.02 22.04
CA PHE A 371 -5.98 19.66 20.75
C PHE A 371 -6.52 21.09 20.91
N ARG A 372 -5.75 22.06 20.40
CA ARG A 372 -6.09 23.49 20.40
C ARG A 372 -6.23 23.96 18.95
N PRO A 373 -7.43 24.02 18.38
CA PRO A 373 -7.63 24.48 17.00
C PRO A 373 -7.55 26.00 16.90
N SER A 374 -7.06 26.50 15.78
CA SER A 374 -7.32 27.86 15.28
C SER A 374 -7.68 27.81 13.80
N VAL A 375 -8.57 28.71 13.38
CA VAL A 375 -8.95 28.94 11.99
C VAL A 375 -8.71 30.42 11.69
N ASN A 376 -8.20 30.70 10.50
CA ASN A 376 -8.00 32.04 9.96
C ASN A 376 -8.46 32.07 8.49
N VAL A 377 -8.99 33.18 8.03
CA VAL A 377 -9.37 33.39 6.62
C VAL A 377 -8.58 34.57 6.07
N ASP A 378 -7.94 34.40 4.91
CA ASP A 378 -7.23 35.49 4.22
C ASP A 378 -8.04 36.11 3.07
N PHE A 379 -7.69 37.34 2.71
CA PHE A 379 -8.29 38.15 1.63
C PHE A 379 -8.10 37.56 0.20
N ALA A 380 -7.59 36.34 0.07
CA ALA A 380 -7.50 35.61 -1.20
C ALA A 380 -8.37 34.34 -1.19
N GLY A 381 -9.33 34.26 -0.25
CA GLY A 381 -10.27 33.15 -0.12
C GLY A 381 -9.65 31.86 0.40
N HIS A 382 -8.52 31.92 1.11
CA HIS A 382 -7.97 30.75 1.80
C HIS A 382 -8.51 30.63 3.22
N ILE A 383 -8.91 29.41 3.59
CA ILE A 383 -9.23 29.04 4.98
C ILE A 383 -8.05 28.22 5.50
N GLN A 384 -7.39 28.73 6.53
CA GLN A 384 -6.18 28.19 7.13
C GLN A 384 -6.54 27.62 8.49
N TYR A 385 -6.40 26.30 8.67
CA TYR A 385 -6.73 25.60 9.90
C TYR A 385 -5.48 24.89 10.45
N LYS A 386 -5.20 25.07 11.74
CA LYS A 386 -4.17 24.31 12.48
C LYS A 386 -4.66 23.85 13.84
N ALA A 387 -4.09 22.77 14.36
CA ALA A 387 -4.28 22.29 15.73
C ALA A 387 -2.99 21.69 16.31
N LEU A 388 -2.78 21.95 17.61
CA LEU A 388 -1.66 21.40 18.38
C LEU A 388 -1.87 19.91 18.73
N ASN A 389 -0.86 19.09 18.50
CA ASN A 389 -0.72 17.70 18.94
C ASN A 389 0.51 17.55 19.87
N PRO A 390 0.37 17.75 21.18
CA PRO A 390 1.52 17.91 22.08
C PRO A 390 2.18 16.61 22.55
N ASN A 391 1.76 15.43 22.05
CA ASN A 391 2.23 14.13 22.53
C ASN A 391 3.09 13.35 21.51
N THR A 392 3.49 13.94 20.38
CA THR A 392 4.38 13.28 19.42
C THR A 392 5.81 13.20 19.93
N THR A 393 6.38 12.01 19.90
CA THR A 393 7.79 11.73 20.24
C THR A 393 8.77 12.09 19.12
N SER A 394 8.26 12.39 17.91
CA SER A 394 9.00 12.96 16.80
C SER A 394 8.61 14.43 16.56
N ALA A 395 9.36 15.13 15.72
CA ALA A 395 9.32 16.58 15.54
C ALA A 395 8.07 17.13 14.81
N LEU A 396 6.90 16.52 14.94
CA LEU A 396 5.65 16.90 14.26
C LEU A 396 4.58 17.31 15.27
N LYS A 397 4.66 18.53 15.78
CA LYS A 397 3.80 19.02 16.87
C LYS A 397 2.44 19.52 16.39
N ASP A 398 2.34 20.07 15.19
CA ASP A 398 1.12 20.69 14.69
C ASP A 398 0.63 20.05 13.40
N PHE A 399 -0.69 19.96 13.25
CA PHE A 399 -1.35 19.42 12.09
C PHE A 399 -2.48 20.34 11.63
N GLY A 400 -2.91 20.17 10.38
CA GLY A 400 -3.97 21.00 9.84
C GLY A 400 -4.10 20.92 8.34
N ALA A 401 -4.80 21.91 7.77
CA ALA A 401 -5.05 22.01 6.35
C ALA A 401 -5.24 23.47 5.92
N VAL A 402 -4.96 23.74 4.65
CA VAL A 402 -5.38 24.98 3.99
C VAL A 402 -6.34 24.61 2.85
N ALA A 403 -7.47 25.29 2.79
CA ALA A 403 -8.38 25.27 1.65
C ALA A 403 -8.25 26.59 0.88
N ARG A 404 -8.32 26.54 -0.45
CA ARG A 404 -8.50 27.71 -1.32
C ARG A 404 -9.86 27.60 -2.00
N VAL A 405 -10.70 28.62 -1.84
CA VAL A 405 -12.04 28.68 -2.43
C VAL A 405 -12.03 29.61 -3.64
N ILE A 406 -12.57 29.14 -4.77
CA ILE A 406 -12.60 29.86 -6.04
C ILE A 406 -14.05 29.88 -6.54
N SER A 407 -14.69 31.05 -6.46
CA SER A 407 -15.96 31.34 -7.15
C SER A 407 -15.68 31.71 -8.60
N HIS A 408 -16.50 31.27 -9.55
CA HIS A 408 -16.37 31.66 -10.96
C HIS A 408 -17.02 33.03 -11.25
N ASP A 409 -18.24 33.23 -10.76
CA ASP A 409 -19.14 34.33 -11.15
C ASP A 409 -20.05 34.85 -10.02
N GLY A 410 -19.95 34.25 -8.82
CA GLY A 410 -20.64 34.68 -7.60
C GLY A 410 -19.74 35.49 -6.66
N GLU A 411 -20.37 36.27 -5.80
CA GLU A 411 -19.72 37.10 -4.79
C GLU A 411 -19.11 36.22 -3.70
N LEU A 412 -17.79 36.33 -3.49
CA LEU A 412 -17.07 35.68 -2.40
C LEU A 412 -16.90 36.70 -1.27
N LYS A 413 -17.22 36.30 -0.03
CA LYS A 413 -17.01 37.10 1.17
C LYS A 413 -16.30 36.28 2.24
N GLU A 414 -15.16 36.77 2.70
CA GLU A 414 -14.46 36.30 3.88
C GLU A 414 -15.26 36.64 5.16
N GLU A 415 -15.41 35.66 6.05
CA GLU A 415 -15.87 35.83 7.42
C GLU A 415 -14.75 35.33 8.37
N ILE A 416 -14.91 35.45 9.68
CA ILE A 416 -13.83 35.21 10.67
C ILE A 416 -13.25 33.78 10.59
N ASP A 417 -14.10 32.77 10.38
CA ASP A 417 -13.77 31.34 10.45
C ASP A 417 -14.19 30.55 9.20
N HIS A 418 -14.77 31.22 8.20
CA HIS A 418 -15.30 30.57 6.99
C HIS A 418 -15.38 31.54 5.80
N VAL A 419 -15.63 30.99 4.61
CA VAL A 419 -15.91 31.79 3.39
C VAL A 419 -17.38 31.59 2.99
N LYS A 420 -18.09 32.68 2.70
CA LYS A 420 -19.42 32.65 2.06
C LYS A 420 -19.29 32.90 0.57
N ILE A 421 -20.14 32.24 -0.22
CA ILE A 421 -20.30 32.50 -1.65
C ILE A 421 -21.78 32.67 -1.93
N LYS A 422 -22.13 33.75 -2.63
CA LYS A 422 -23.50 34.07 -3.02
C LYS A 422 -23.62 34.20 -4.54
N GLY A 423 -24.64 33.59 -5.12
CA GLY A 423 -24.99 33.73 -6.53
C GLY A 423 -23.92 33.22 -7.50
N ALA A 424 -23.28 32.08 -7.21
CA ALA A 424 -22.35 31.44 -8.14
C ALA A 424 -23.05 30.39 -9.02
N SER A 425 -22.50 30.15 -10.21
CA SER A 425 -22.86 29.03 -11.10
C SER A 425 -21.91 27.83 -10.91
N GLN A 426 -20.63 28.12 -10.65
CA GLN A 426 -19.59 27.12 -10.36
C GLN A 426 -18.67 27.59 -9.24
N ILE A 427 -18.27 26.64 -8.38
CA ILE A 427 -17.30 26.83 -7.31
C ILE A 427 -16.28 25.70 -7.36
N LEU A 428 -14.99 26.02 -7.24
CA LEU A 428 -13.89 25.06 -7.10
C LEU A 428 -13.19 25.29 -5.75
N ILE A 429 -13.03 24.22 -4.97
CA ILE A 429 -12.31 24.21 -3.71
C ILE A 429 -11.12 23.27 -3.84
N ALA A 430 -9.93 23.72 -3.41
CA ALA A 430 -8.71 22.92 -3.38
C ALA A 430 -8.16 22.88 -1.95
N VAL A 431 -7.99 21.69 -1.35
CA VAL A 431 -7.56 21.52 0.05
C VAL A 431 -6.31 20.66 0.14
N LYS A 432 -5.34 21.05 0.97
CA LYS A 432 -4.09 20.31 1.20
C LYS A 432 -3.73 20.29 2.68
N THR A 433 -3.31 19.12 3.19
CA THR A 433 -3.01 18.88 4.60
C THR A 433 -1.53 19.01 4.93
N PHE A 434 -1.24 19.25 6.21
CA PHE A 434 0.10 19.14 6.79
C PHE A 434 0.09 18.44 8.16
N ASN A 435 1.27 17.92 8.49
CA ASN A 435 1.71 17.49 9.81
C ASN A 435 3.16 17.99 9.87
N SER A 436 3.52 18.84 10.83
CA SER A 436 4.71 19.70 10.77
C SER A 436 5.30 20.04 12.16
N ALA A 437 6.60 20.37 12.18
CA ALA A 437 7.26 21.01 13.32
C ALA A 437 6.82 22.46 13.50
N ASP A 438 6.66 23.14 12.36
CA ASP A 438 6.26 24.54 12.21
C ASP A 438 4.98 24.58 11.37
N ALA A 439 3.86 24.95 12.00
CA ALA A 439 2.57 25.06 11.31
C ALA A 439 2.51 26.27 10.37
N ASP A 440 3.16 27.36 10.76
CA ASP A 440 3.02 28.63 10.05
C ASP A 440 3.84 28.58 8.75
N GLU A 441 5.07 28.04 8.76
CA GLU A 441 5.83 27.74 7.53
C GLU A 441 5.05 26.78 6.60
N ALA A 442 4.39 25.77 7.18
CA ALA A 442 3.61 24.80 6.42
C ALA A 442 2.36 25.43 5.77
N ILE A 443 1.62 26.27 6.49
CA ILE A 443 0.50 27.05 5.96
C ILE A 443 0.99 27.96 4.84
N ASP A 444 2.04 28.75 5.09
CA ASP A 444 2.61 29.69 4.13
C ASP A 444 3.03 29.02 2.81
N ARG A 445 3.70 27.87 2.91
CA ARG A 445 4.08 27.05 1.76
C ARG A 445 2.86 26.53 1.02
N ILE A 446 1.87 25.98 1.73
CA ILE A 446 0.67 25.42 1.10
C ILE A 446 -0.19 26.50 0.46
N THR A 447 -0.37 27.67 1.08
CA THR A 447 -1.05 28.82 0.49
C THR A 447 -0.39 29.23 -0.83
N ARG A 448 0.95 29.31 -0.88
CA ARG A 448 1.70 29.55 -2.13
C ARG A 448 1.55 28.43 -3.17
N GLU A 449 1.46 27.17 -2.76
CA GLU A 449 1.21 26.03 -3.65
C GLU A 449 -0.21 26.09 -4.24
N LEU A 450 -1.24 26.25 -3.40
CA LEU A 450 -2.64 26.33 -3.82
C LEU A 450 -2.93 27.58 -4.66
N TYR A 451 -2.27 28.72 -4.39
CA TYR A 451 -2.42 29.93 -5.19
C TYR A 451 -1.93 29.76 -6.63
N LYS A 452 -0.92 28.92 -6.87
CA LYS A 452 -0.39 28.60 -8.22
C LYS A 452 -1.34 27.73 -9.05
N LEU A 453 -2.29 27.06 -8.42
CA LEU A 453 -3.31 26.27 -9.12
C LEU A 453 -4.31 27.21 -9.83
N LYS A 454 -4.07 27.51 -11.11
CA LYS A 454 -4.92 28.40 -11.94
C LYS A 454 -5.80 27.68 -12.97
N GLY A 455 -5.61 26.37 -13.18
CA GLY A 455 -6.43 25.54 -14.06
C GLY A 455 -7.82 25.18 -13.51
N THR A 456 -8.63 24.55 -14.36
CA THR A 456 -9.98 24.05 -14.05
C THR A 456 -9.94 22.72 -13.28
N TYR A 457 -11.10 22.24 -12.78
CA TYR A 457 -11.23 20.89 -12.24
C TYR A 457 -10.71 19.81 -13.21
N GLN A 458 -11.06 19.91 -14.49
CA GLN A 458 -10.63 18.94 -15.51
C GLN A 458 -9.11 18.99 -15.77
N THR A 459 -8.49 20.16 -15.61
CA THR A 459 -7.03 20.35 -15.73
C THR A 459 -6.26 19.46 -14.74
N TYR A 460 -6.81 19.24 -13.54
CA TYR A 460 -6.20 18.37 -12.52
C TYR A 460 -6.75 16.94 -12.55
N LEU A 461 -8.01 16.75 -12.95
CA LEU A 461 -8.63 15.42 -13.03
C LEU A 461 -7.97 14.57 -14.14
N ASN A 462 -7.74 15.12 -15.34
CA ASN A 462 -7.14 14.40 -16.47
C ASN A 462 -5.83 13.66 -16.10
N PRO A 463 -4.78 14.32 -15.58
CA PRO A 463 -3.54 13.63 -15.20
C PRO A 463 -3.73 12.68 -14.00
N HIS A 464 -4.61 13.01 -13.04
CA HIS A 464 -4.95 12.09 -11.94
C HIS A 464 -5.57 10.80 -12.47
N VAL A 465 -6.56 10.88 -13.36
CA VAL A 465 -7.24 9.72 -13.94
C VAL A 465 -6.25 8.88 -14.75
N LYS A 466 -5.39 9.48 -15.60
CA LYS A 466 -4.34 8.73 -16.32
C LYS A 466 -3.44 7.94 -15.35
N ALA A 467 -2.95 8.61 -14.30
CA ALA A 467 -2.08 7.99 -13.30
C ALA A 467 -2.79 6.94 -12.42
N HIS A 468 -4.07 7.13 -12.12
CA HIS A 468 -4.88 6.17 -11.38
C HIS A 468 -5.15 4.92 -12.23
N GLN A 469 -5.58 5.12 -13.49
CA GLN A 469 -5.90 4.04 -14.42
C GLN A 469 -4.69 3.15 -14.75
N GLY A 470 -3.47 3.69 -14.80
CA GLY A 470 -2.25 2.89 -14.96
C GLY A 470 -2.01 1.87 -13.83
N LEU A 471 -2.54 2.12 -12.62
CA LEU A 471 -2.55 1.15 -11.52
C LEU A 471 -3.81 0.28 -11.54
N PHE A 472 -4.99 0.90 -11.68
CA PHE A 472 -6.27 0.22 -11.54
C PHE A 472 -6.52 -0.77 -12.69
N ASN A 473 -6.29 -0.37 -13.94
CA ASN A 473 -6.44 -1.21 -15.12
C ASN A 473 -5.26 -2.17 -15.35
N ALA A 474 -4.29 -2.26 -14.43
CA ALA A 474 -3.17 -3.18 -14.54
C ALA A 474 -3.56 -4.66 -14.39
N ALA A 475 -4.73 -4.92 -13.80
CA ALA A 475 -5.43 -6.19 -13.90
C ALA A 475 -6.96 -5.99 -13.80
N SER A 476 -7.74 -6.91 -14.35
CA SER A 476 -9.21 -6.91 -14.25
C SER A 476 -9.78 -8.31 -14.08
N VAL A 477 -10.99 -8.41 -13.53
CA VAL A 477 -11.82 -9.63 -13.46
C VAL A 477 -13.20 -9.30 -14.05
N ASP A 478 -13.62 -10.09 -15.04
CA ASP A 478 -14.94 -10.05 -15.68
C ASP A 478 -15.55 -11.46 -15.60
N LEU A 479 -16.55 -11.64 -14.74
CA LEU A 479 -17.29 -12.89 -14.52
C LEU A 479 -18.59 -12.92 -15.34
N LYS A 480 -18.63 -12.15 -16.43
CA LYS A 480 -19.74 -12.01 -17.39
C LYS A 480 -21.08 -11.66 -16.73
N ALA A 481 -21.02 -10.87 -15.65
CA ALA A 481 -22.22 -10.33 -15.04
C ALA A 481 -23.04 -9.51 -16.05
N SER A 482 -24.38 -9.60 -15.94
CA SER A 482 -25.28 -8.93 -16.88
C SER A 482 -25.15 -7.41 -16.82
N LYS A 483 -25.58 -6.71 -17.89
CA LYS A 483 -25.60 -5.24 -17.88
C LYS A 483 -26.55 -4.69 -16.80
N ASP A 484 -27.64 -5.40 -16.55
CA ASP A 484 -28.67 -4.98 -15.59
C ASP A 484 -28.16 -5.15 -14.15
N ASP A 485 -27.52 -6.28 -13.82
CA ASP A 485 -26.91 -6.50 -12.49
C ASP A 485 -25.73 -5.53 -12.24
N ARG A 486 -24.99 -5.16 -13.29
CA ARG A 486 -23.95 -4.11 -13.20
C ARG A 486 -24.53 -2.71 -13.02
N ALA A 487 -25.78 -2.47 -13.42
CA ALA A 487 -26.48 -1.20 -13.21
C ALA A 487 -27.02 -1.04 -11.78
N LEU A 488 -27.37 -2.14 -11.10
CA LEU A 488 -27.91 -2.15 -9.73
C LEU A 488 -27.06 -1.32 -8.75
N SER A 489 -27.77 -0.65 -7.83
CA SER A 489 -27.20 0.04 -6.67
C SER A 489 -26.50 -0.94 -5.72
N ASN A 490 -25.67 -0.40 -4.83
CA ASN A 490 -25.04 -1.22 -3.79
C ASN A 490 -26.11 -1.78 -2.84
N GLU A 491 -27.14 -0.98 -2.52
CA GLU A 491 -28.28 -1.39 -1.69
C GLU A 491 -29.02 -2.61 -2.26
N GLU A 492 -29.27 -2.63 -3.58
CA GLU A 492 -29.92 -3.75 -4.27
C GLU A 492 -29.05 -5.02 -4.29
N LEU A 493 -27.75 -4.89 -4.59
CA LEU A 493 -26.82 -6.03 -4.57
C LEU A 493 -26.67 -6.62 -3.16
N ILE A 494 -26.60 -5.78 -2.12
CA ILE A 494 -26.57 -6.21 -0.73
C ILE A 494 -27.90 -6.87 -0.34
N ALA A 495 -29.04 -6.37 -0.82
CA ALA A 495 -30.35 -6.98 -0.56
C ALA A 495 -30.49 -8.37 -1.20
N LYS A 496 -29.89 -8.61 -2.38
CA LYS A 496 -29.73 -9.96 -2.96
C LYS A 496 -28.80 -10.82 -2.10
N ALA A 497 -27.58 -10.34 -1.78
CA ALA A 497 -26.60 -11.12 -1.04
C ALA A 497 -27.07 -11.57 0.35
N ARG A 498 -27.85 -10.73 1.06
CA ARG A 498 -28.50 -11.11 2.35
C ARG A 498 -29.44 -12.30 2.26
N LYS A 499 -29.95 -12.63 1.06
CA LYS A 499 -30.76 -13.84 0.79
C LYS A 499 -29.89 -15.02 0.32
N LEU A 500 -28.57 -14.92 0.47
CA LEU A 500 -27.57 -15.82 -0.11
C LEU A 500 -27.68 -15.91 -1.65
N ASP A 501 -28.02 -14.80 -2.30
CA ASP A 501 -28.01 -14.62 -3.74
C ASP A 501 -26.87 -13.66 -4.12
N LEU A 502 -25.70 -14.22 -4.45
CA LEU A 502 -24.47 -13.46 -4.68
C LEU A 502 -24.24 -13.27 -6.17
N GLU A 503 -24.67 -12.13 -6.68
CA GLU A 503 -24.50 -11.77 -8.08
C GLU A 503 -23.02 -11.64 -8.48
N ASN A 504 -22.68 -12.11 -9.70
CA ASN A 504 -21.34 -11.93 -10.26
C ASN A 504 -20.96 -10.43 -10.35
N ALA A 505 -21.93 -9.54 -10.56
CA ALA A 505 -21.73 -8.09 -10.51
C ALA A 505 -21.24 -7.59 -9.14
N PHE A 506 -21.65 -8.25 -8.04
CA PHE A 506 -21.22 -7.91 -6.70
C PHE A 506 -19.81 -8.48 -6.43
N VAL A 507 -19.53 -9.72 -6.86
CA VAL A 507 -18.17 -10.30 -6.78
C VAL A 507 -17.15 -9.43 -7.51
N GLU A 508 -17.46 -9.02 -8.74
CA GLU A 508 -16.67 -8.08 -9.56
C GLU A 508 -16.45 -6.74 -8.84
N ARG A 509 -17.52 -6.16 -8.26
CA ARG A 509 -17.48 -4.84 -7.61
C ARG A 509 -16.69 -4.86 -6.30
N LEU A 510 -16.77 -5.94 -5.50
CA LEU A 510 -15.95 -6.12 -4.30
C LEU A 510 -14.46 -6.37 -4.63
N TRP A 511 -14.18 -7.17 -5.66
CA TRP A 511 -12.81 -7.39 -6.15
C TRP A 511 -12.16 -6.08 -6.61
N ALA A 512 -12.90 -5.26 -7.36
CA ALA A 512 -12.46 -3.93 -7.76
C ALA A 512 -12.29 -2.97 -6.58
N MET A 513 -13.18 -3.03 -5.58
CA MET A 513 -13.13 -2.18 -4.39
C MET A 513 -11.89 -2.47 -3.54
N GLY A 514 -11.54 -3.74 -3.28
CA GLY A 514 -10.33 -4.07 -2.52
C GLY A 514 -9.04 -3.55 -3.19
N ARG A 515 -8.93 -3.72 -4.52
CA ARG A 515 -7.81 -3.15 -5.30
C ARG A 515 -7.77 -1.64 -5.25
N TYR A 516 -8.94 -1.00 -5.43
CA TYR A 516 -9.08 0.44 -5.35
C TYR A 516 -8.54 0.97 -4.01
N LEU A 517 -8.96 0.36 -2.90
CA LEU A 517 -8.55 0.75 -1.54
C LEU A 517 -7.03 0.65 -1.34
N SER A 518 -6.37 -0.37 -1.90
CA SER A 518 -4.89 -0.44 -1.92
C SER A 518 -4.28 0.71 -2.71
N ILE A 519 -4.82 0.97 -3.90
CA ILE A 519 -4.36 2.00 -4.86
C ILE A 519 -4.55 3.43 -4.33
N VAL A 520 -5.59 3.70 -3.53
CA VAL A 520 -5.81 5.04 -2.92
C VAL A 520 -5.31 5.14 -1.49
N GLY A 521 -5.11 4.01 -0.80
CA GLY A 521 -4.62 3.91 0.57
C GLY A 521 -3.09 3.91 0.70
N SER A 522 -2.35 3.50 -0.34
CA SER A 522 -0.88 3.52 -0.32
C SER A 522 -0.26 3.93 -1.66
N ARG A 523 1.05 4.16 -1.65
CA ARG A 523 1.91 4.42 -2.81
C ARG A 523 3.38 4.22 -2.44
N LYS A 524 4.23 3.98 -3.44
CA LYS A 524 5.69 4.05 -3.31
C LYS A 524 6.13 5.35 -2.61
N GLY A 525 6.97 5.22 -1.56
CA GLY A 525 7.40 6.34 -0.72
C GLY A 525 6.30 6.91 0.20
N GLY A 526 5.26 6.12 0.50
CA GLY A 526 4.22 6.41 1.49
C GLY A 526 4.31 5.46 2.69
N HIS A 527 3.16 5.15 3.29
CA HIS A 527 3.01 4.18 4.38
C HIS A 527 2.24 2.95 3.88
N PRO A 528 2.44 1.75 4.45
CA PRO A 528 1.62 0.59 4.12
C PRO A 528 0.18 0.79 4.63
N VAL A 529 -0.77 0.04 4.10
CA VAL A 529 -2.17 0.09 4.56
C VAL A 529 -2.27 -0.63 5.92
N HIS A 530 -2.88 0.02 6.92
CA HIS A 530 -3.26 -0.58 8.21
C HIS A 530 -4.73 -1.00 8.23
N LEU A 531 -5.18 -1.60 9.33
CA LEU A 531 -6.53 -2.14 9.54
C LEU A 531 -7.71 -1.20 9.19
N THR A 532 -7.52 0.12 9.23
CA THR A 532 -8.53 1.13 8.82
C THR A 532 -8.14 1.92 7.56
N GLY A 533 -7.03 1.58 6.91
CA GLY A 533 -6.47 2.34 5.79
C GLY A 533 -6.35 3.84 6.07
N LEU A 534 -6.49 4.68 5.03
CA LEU A 534 -6.45 6.13 5.19
C LEU A 534 -7.80 6.74 5.62
N TRP A 535 -8.61 6.00 6.38
CA TRP A 535 -9.98 6.40 6.70
C TRP A 535 -10.32 6.01 8.15
N ASN A 536 -10.20 6.97 9.07
CA ASN A 536 -10.70 6.82 10.44
C ASN A 536 -11.27 8.14 10.99
N GLY A 537 -12.56 8.14 11.36
CA GLY A 537 -13.21 9.26 12.06
C GLY A 537 -13.23 9.10 13.60
N ASP A 538 -12.96 7.91 14.14
CA ASP A 538 -13.02 7.68 15.59
C ASP A 538 -11.81 8.32 16.31
N TYR A 539 -12.05 9.07 17.41
CA TYR A 539 -11.00 9.58 18.28
C TYR A 539 -10.40 8.53 19.22
N ASN A 540 -11.07 7.40 19.38
CA ASN A 540 -10.56 6.19 20.03
C ASN A 540 -10.86 4.98 19.11
N PRO A 541 -10.09 4.74 18.04
CA PRO A 541 -10.37 3.69 17.08
C PRO A 541 -10.01 2.29 17.63
N THR A 542 -10.78 1.27 17.27
CA THR A 542 -10.52 -0.12 17.69
C THR A 542 -9.59 -0.74 16.66
N TRP A 543 -8.43 -1.22 17.13
CA TRP A 543 -7.45 -1.93 16.31
C TRP A 543 -7.07 -1.19 15.02
N ALA A 544 -6.96 0.14 15.04
CA ALA A 544 -6.42 0.90 13.91
C ALA A 544 -4.89 0.88 13.93
N ILE A 545 -4.33 -0.30 13.66
CA ILE A 545 -2.91 -0.66 13.84
C ILE A 545 -2.42 -1.53 12.67
N HIS A 546 -1.10 -1.73 12.57
CA HIS A 546 -0.52 -2.74 11.71
C HIS A 546 -0.33 -4.04 12.53
N LEU A 547 -1.07 -5.09 12.20
CA LEU A 547 -1.08 -6.34 12.96
C LEU A 547 -0.66 -7.52 12.07
N MET A 548 0.53 -8.06 12.31
CA MET A 548 1.15 -9.12 11.51
C MET A 548 0.61 -10.53 11.78
N ASN A 549 -0.31 -10.71 12.74
CA ASN A 549 -0.82 -12.04 13.11
C ASN A 549 -1.92 -12.61 12.19
N ILE A 550 -2.39 -11.84 11.21
CA ILE A 550 -3.13 -12.26 10.00
C ILE A 550 -3.46 -11.06 9.10
N ASN A 551 -3.84 -9.93 9.71
CA ASN A 551 -4.56 -8.87 8.99
C ASN A 551 -3.65 -8.08 8.06
N MET A 552 -2.45 -7.69 8.50
CA MET A 552 -1.49 -6.96 7.69
C MET A 552 -1.00 -7.81 6.50
N PRO A 553 -0.65 -9.11 6.67
CA PRO A 553 -0.48 -10.03 5.54
C PRO A 553 -1.67 -10.05 4.57
N MET A 554 -2.90 -10.22 5.08
CA MET A 554 -4.12 -10.31 4.25
C MET A 554 -4.41 -9.04 3.44
N ILE A 555 -4.10 -7.86 3.99
CA ILE A 555 -4.14 -6.59 3.26
C ILE A 555 -3.23 -6.63 2.03
N HIS A 556 -2.11 -7.35 2.09
CA HIS A 556 -1.04 -7.29 1.09
C HIS A 556 -0.97 -8.50 0.14
N TRP A 557 -1.55 -9.67 0.46
CA TRP A 557 -1.50 -10.89 -0.37
C TRP A 557 -1.84 -10.63 -1.85
N HIS A 558 -2.96 -9.98 -2.12
CA HIS A 558 -3.46 -9.72 -3.48
C HIS A 558 -2.58 -8.79 -4.35
N LEU A 559 -1.58 -8.10 -3.78
CA LEU A 559 -0.86 -7.03 -4.48
C LEU A 559 0.08 -7.56 -5.56
N MET A 560 0.74 -8.69 -5.32
CA MET A 560 1.71 -9.24 -6.26
C MET A 560 1.00 -9.88 -7.45
N ASP A 561 0.13 -10.86 -7.20
CA ASP A 561 -0.76 -11.46 -8.21
C ASP A 561 -1.61 -10.42 -8.95
N GLY A 562 -2.01 -9.36 -8.24
CA GLY A 562 -2.79 -8.24 -8.76
C GLY A 562 -2.02 -7.19 -9.56
N ASN A 563 -0.72 -7.36 -9.85
CA ASN A 563 0.07 -6.39 -10.60
C ASN A 563 0.12 -4.99 -9.93
N LEU A 564 0.39 -4.97 -8.62
CA LEU A 564 0.50 -3.77 -7.77
C LEU A 564 1.75 -3.80 -6.88
N SER A 565 2.84 -4.41 -7.38
CA SER A 565 4.07 -4.64 -6.62
C SER A 565 4.73 -3.36 -6.06
N GLU A 566 4.52 -2.19 -6.68
CA GLU A 566 5.03 -0.92 -6.15
C GLU A 566 4.34 -0.48 -4.84
N LEU A 567 3.18 -1.07 -4.51
CA LEU A 567 2.45 -0.85 -3.26
C LEU A 567 2.95 -1.76 -2.12
N MET A 568 3.79 -2.76 -2.41
CA MET A 568 4.53 -3.50 -1.38
C MET A 568 5.74 -2.72 -0.84
N LEU A 569 6.29 -1.76 -1.60
CA LEU A 569 7.49 -1.03 -1.15
C LEU A 569 7.33 -0.35 0.23
N PRO A 570 6.20 0.30 0.56
CA PRO A 570 5.97 0.85 1.90
C PRO A 570 5.93 -0.17 3.04
N PHE A 571 5.56 -1.43 2.78
CA PHE A 571 5.67 -2.53 3.76
C PHE A 571 7.14 -2.70 4.14
N PHE A 572 8.02 -2.91 3.14
CA PHE A 572 9.45 -3.11 3.35
C PHE A 572 10.12 -1.87 3.93
N ASP A 573 9.75 -0.69 3.45
CA ASP A 573 10.29 0.58 3.95
C ASP A 573 9.96 0.80 5.44
N MET A 574 8.85 0.25 5.95
CA MET A 574 8.50 0.26 7.37
C MET A 574 9.40 -0.69 8.17
N PHE A 575 9.51 -1.95 7.78
CA PHE A 575 10.31 -2.95 8.51
C PHE A 575 11.81 -2.63 8.51
N ASP A 576 12.37 -2.19 7.38
CA ASP A 576 13.78 -1.79 7.29
C ASP A 576 14.13 -0.66 8.28
N ARG A 577 13.23 0.32 8.47
CA ARG A 577 13.39 1.38 9.48
C ARG A 577 13.34 0.86 10.91
N GLN A 578 12.61 -0.24 11.15
CA GLN A 578 12.39 -0.86 12.46
C GLN A 578 13.44 -1.93 12.83
N LEU A 579 14.35 -2.30 11.91
CA LEU A 579 15.42 -3.27 12.20
C LEU A 579 16.26 -2.91 13.44
N PRO A 580 16.71 -1.65 13.69
CA PRO A 580 17.48 -1.31 14.89
C PRO A 580 16.75 -1.64 16.20
N ALA A 581 15.45 -1.36 16.28
CA ALA A 581 14.64 -1.70 17.45
C ALA A 581 14.27 -3.18 17.50
N SER A 582 14.20 -3.87 16.36
CA SER A 582 13.99 -5.31 16.31
C SER A 582 15.21 -6.06 16.88
N ARG A 583 16.43 -5.54 16.65
CA ARG A 583 17.66 -5.98 17.34
C ARG A 583 17.64 -5.66 18.84
N GLU A 584 17.15 -4.49 19.23
CA GLU A 584 16.96 -4.13 20.65
C GLU A 584 15.96 -5.06 21.32
N ASN A 585 14.83 -5.37 20.68
CA ASN A 585 13.83 -6.32 21.18
C ASN A 585 14.45 -7.72 21.39
N ALA A 586 15.18 -8.27 20.40
CA ALA A 586 15.84 -9.58 20.52
C ALA A 586 16.78 -9.63 21.74
N ARG A 587 17.68 -8.64 21.85
CA ARG A 587 18.65 -8.57 22.95
C ARG A 587 17.98 -8.33 24.30
N LYS A 588 17.02 -7.40 24.40
CA LYS A 588 16.40 -6.98 25.67
C LYS A 588 15.30 -7.91 26.16
N LEU A 589 14.64 -8.67 25.29
CA LEU A 589 13.67 -9.70 25.69
C LEU A 589 14.35 -11.05 25.92
N TYR A 590 15.26 -11.46 25.02
CA TYR A 590 15.69 -12.85 24.90
C TYR A 590 17.18 -13.06 25.15
N GLY A 591 17.99 -12.00 25.20
CA GLY A 591 19.44 -12.12 25.32
C GLY A 591 20.14 -12.62 24.06
N LEU A 592 19.43 -12.59 22.92
CA LEU A 592 19.89 -13.13 21.64
C LEU A 592 20.28 -12.01 20.66
N ASP A 593 21.22 -12.32 19.77
CA ASP A 593 21.50 -11.51 18.58
C ASP A 593 20.49 -11.78 17.45
N GLY A 594 20.64 -11.07 16.32
CA GLY A 594 19.64 -11.04 15.27
C GLY A 594 18.49 -10.07 15.56
N ILE A 595 17.30 -10.37 15.05
CA ILE A 595 16.09 -9.54 15.19
C ILE A 595 14.92 -10.28 15.84
N TYR A 596 14.11 -9.56 16.60
CA TYR A 596 12.75 -9.95 16.96
C TYR A 596 11.78 -8.84 16.55
N ILE A 597 11.02 -9.10 15.50
CA ILE A 597 9.96 -8.23 15.01
C ILE A 597 8.70 -8.51 15.84
N ASN A 598 8.21 -7.50 16.54
CA ASN A 598 6.95 -7.54 17.28
C ASN A 598 5.75 -7.69 16.30
N PRO A 599 4.80 -8.61 16.52
CA PRO A 599 3.63 -8.80 15.65
C PRO A 599 2.65 -7.62 15.65
N LEU A 600 2.61 -6.79 16.70
CA LEU A 600 1.68 -5.67 16.81
C LEU A 600 2.42 -4.33 16.75
N LEU A 601 2.30 -3.66 15.60
CA LEU A 601 2.96 -2.40 15.28
C LEU A 601 1.93 -1.26 15.21
N GLY A 602 2.21 -0.15 15.89
CA GLY A 602 1.58 1.12 15.49
C GLY A 602 2.31 1.72 14.30
N ASN A 603 1.93 2.92 13.86
CA ASN A 603 2.89 3.83 13.21
C ASN A 603 3.89 4.42 14.24
N ASN A 604 4.26 3.64 15.25
CA ASN A 604 5.44 3.91 16.04
C ASN A 604 6.61 3.58 15.10
N GLU A 605 7.18 4.63 14.49
CA GLU A 605 8.36 4.54 13.63
C GLU A 605 9.57 3.91 14.35
N ASP A 606 9.52 3.80 15.69
CA ASP A 606 10.56 3.17 16.50
C ASP A 606 10.66 1.65 16.32
N GLY A 607 9.57 0.89 16.19
CA GLY A 607 9.61 -0.59 16.07
C GLY A 607 9.83 -1.37 17.38
N LEU A 608 9.77 -0.71 18.54
CA LEU A 608 9.93 -1.38 19.84
C LEU A 608 8.66 -2.18 20.21
N LEU A 609 8.78 -3.13 21.14
CA LEU A 609 7.63 -3.85 21.70
C LEU A 609 6.73 -2.89 22.52
N LYS A 610 5.55 -2.55 22.00
CA LYS A 610 4.64 -1.55 22.60
C LYS A 610 3.32 -2.14 23.11
N VAL A 611 3.22 -3.46 23.22
CA VAL A 611 2.13 -4.16 23.91
C VAL A 611 2.70 -5.24 24.82
N ILE A 612 2.27 -5.24 26.08
CA ILE A 612 2.71 -6.20 27.10
C ILE A 612 1.62 -7.26 27.28
N SER A 613 1.58 -8.23 26.36
CA SER A 613 0.69 -9.38 26.39
C SER A 613 1.46 -10.62 25.96
N PRO A 614 1.44 -11.74 26.71
CA PRO A 614 2.34 -12.86 26.42
C PRO A 614 2.16 -13.40 25.00
N HIS A 615 0.92 -13.55 24.52
CA HIS A 615 0.63 -14.01 23.14
C HIS A 615 1.07 -13.05 22.02
N LEU A 616 1.55 -11.83 22.33
CA LEU A 616 2.20 -10.94 21.35
C LEU A 616 3.71 -10.85 21.57
N ILE A 617 4.16 -11.05 22.81
CA ILE A 617 5.60 -11.11 23.13
C ILE A 617 6.19 -12.39 22.54
N HIS A 618 5.47 -13.51 22.55
CA HIS A 618 5.99 -14.84 22.19
C HIS A 618 5.43 -15.40 20.86
N MET A 619 5.28 -14.56 19.83
CA MET A 619 5.03 -15.00 18.45
C MET A 619 6.36 -15.15 17.70
N MET A 620 7.05 -16.26 17.93
CA MET A 620 8.38 -16.54 17.36
C MET A 620 8.36 -16.65 15.84
N GLY A 621 7.28 -17.14 15.23
CA GLY A 621 7.17 -17.23 13.76
C GLY A 621 7.08 -15.87 13.01
N ASN A 622 7.00 -14.74 13.72
CA ASN A 622 6.72 -13.44 13.10
C ASN A 622 7.87 -12.90 12.23
N ASN A 623 9.15 -13.16 12.57
CA ASN A 623 10.28 -12.78 11.70
C ASN A 623 10.17 -13.47 10.33
N ALA A 624 9.89 -14.78 10.36
CA ALA A 624 9.74 -15.60 9.18
C ALA A 624 8.54 -15.18 8.30
N TRP A 625 7.39 -14.84 8.91
CA TRP A 625 6.23 -14.35 8.16
C TRP A 625 6.50 -12.97 7.51
N VAL A 626 7.27 -12.08 8.15
CA VAL A 626 7.75 -10.85 7.48
C VAL A 626 8.68 -11.20 6.31
N ALA A 627 9.65 -12.11 6.51
CA ALA A 627 10.57 -12.54 5.47
C ALA A 627 9.85 -13.17 4.25
N GLN A 628 8.74 -13.87 4.45
CA GLN A 628 7.90 -14.43 3.39
C GLN A 628 7.47 -13.35 2.37
N HIS A 629 7.06 -12.16 2.83
CA HIS A 629 6.69 -11.06 1.94
C HIS A 629 7.89 -10.47 1.17
N TYR A 630 9.09 -10.43 1.76
CA TYR A 630 10.31 -10.01 1.05
C TYR A 630 10.69 -11.03 -0.03
N TRP A 631 10.60 -12.33 0.28
CA TRP A 631 10.83 -13.40 -0.66
C TRP A 631 9.82 -13.40 -1.82
N ASP A 632 8.53 -13.21 -1.53
CA ASP A 632 7.49 -13.09 -2.56
C ASP A 632 7.75 -11.90 -3.48
N TYR A 633 8.14 -10.73 -2.94
CA TYR A 633 8.51 -9.61 -3.81
C TYR A 633 9.65 -9.98 -4.78
N TYR A 634 10.66 -10.71 -4.31
CA TYR A 634 11.70 -11.24 -5.19
C TYR A 634 11.13 -12.24 -6.22
N THR A 635 10.35 -13.26 -5.83
CA THR A 635 9.92 -14.29 -6.79
C THR A 635 8.99 -13.77 -7.89
N PHE A 636 8.19 -12.73 -7.64
CA PHE A 636 7.36 -12.09 -8.67
C PHE A 636 8.12 -11.07 -9.53
N THR A 637 9.13 -10.37 -8.99
CA THR A 637 9.85 -9.31 -9.73
C THR A 637 11.15 -9.77 -10.39
N LEU A 638 11.77 -10.81 -9.80
CA LEU A 638 13.14 -11.28 -10.00
C LEU A 638 14.21 -10.19 -9.80
N ASP A 639 13.91 -9.17 -8.99
CA ASP A 639 14.84 -8.11 -8.61
C ASP A 639 15.95 -8.63 -7.67
N LYS A 640 17.07 -9.07 -8.27
CA LYS A 640 18.25 -9.52 -7.53
C LYS A 640 18.87 -8.43 -6.64
N LYS A 641 18.65 -7.14 -6.93
CA LYS A 641 19.14 -6.04 -6.09
C LYS A 641 18.31 -5.95 -4.80
N PHE A 642 16.99 -6.02 -4.92
CA PHE A 642 16.10 -6.13 -3.74
C PHE A 642 16.44 -7.36 -2.90
N LEU A 643 16.66 -8.51 -3.56
CA LEU A 643 17.04 -9.75 -2.87
C LEU A 643 18.33 -9.57 -2.03
N ALA A 644 19.39 -9.03 -2.64
CA ALA A 644 20.69 -8.88 -1.99
C ALA A 644 20.74 -7.75 -0.94
N GLU A 645 20.08 -6.62 -1.19
CA GLU A 645 20.21 -5.42 -0.33
C GLU A 645 19.15 -5.34 0.77
N ARG A 646 18.05 -6.10 0.69
CA ARG A 646 16.91 -6.00 1.63
C ARG A 646 16.44 -7.35 2.16
N ALA A 647 16.14 -8.29 1.28
CA ALA A 647 15.53 -9.57 1.69
C ALA A 647 16.52 -10.48 2.42
N VAL A 648 17.72 -10.69 1.87
CA VAL A 648 18.75 -11.54 2.49
C VAL A 648 19.21 -11.00 3.85
N PRO A 649 19.58 -9.72 4.01
CA PRO A 649 19.99 -9.20 5.33
C PRO A 649 18.95 -9.41 6.43
N LEU A 650 17.66 -9.22 6.13
CA LEU A 650 16.58 -9.50 7.08
C LEU A 650 16.48 -10.99 7.41
N MET A 651 16.59 -11.87 6.41
CA MET A 651 16.56 -13.32 6.62
C MET A 651 17.79 -13.83 7.39
N GLU A 652 18.97 -13.26 7.19
CA GLU A 652 20.21 -13.59 7.93
C GLU A 652 20.09 -13.22 9.41
N GLU A 653 19.55 -12.05 9.72
CA GLU A 653 19.32 -11.63 11.11
C GLU A 653 18.18 -12.42 11.78
N ALA A 654 17.17 -12.82 11.04
CA ALA A 654 16.13 -13.73 11.52
C ALA A 654 16.70 -15.14 11.77
N ALA A 655 17.53 -15.66 10.86
CA ALA A 655 18.25 -16.91 11.03
C ALA A 655 19.17 -16.88 12.25
N THR A 656 19.92 -15.79 12.46
CA THR A 656 20.77 -15.59 13.65
C THR A 656 19.97 -15.67 14.95
N PHE A 657 18.77 -15.08 14.98
CA PHE A 657 17.86 -15.18 16.13
C PHE A 657 17.39 -16.63 16.35
N TYR A 658 16.96 -17.33 15.29
CA TYR A 658 16.47 -18.70 15.39
C TYR A 658 17.57 -19.71 15.76
N GLU A 659 18.79 -19.57 15.22
CA GLU A 659 19.98 -20.36 15.58
C GLU A 659 20.30 -20.25 17.09
N GLY A 660 20.02 -19.11 17.72
CA GLY A 660 20.18 -18.92 19.18
C GLY A 660 18.92 -19.21 20.01
N PHE A 661 17.74 -19.26 19.40
CA PHE A 661 16.46 -19.44 20.11
C PHE A 661 16.03 -20.91 20.20
N LEU A 662 16.19 -21.68 19.12
CA LEU A 662 15.73 -23.08 19.06
C LEU A 662 16.53 -23.96 20.02
N ILE A 663 15.85 -24.85 20.75
CA ILE A 663 16.49 -25.79 21.71
C ILE A 663 16.31 -27.22 21.21
N GLU A 664 17.40 -27.93 20.96
CA GLU A 664 17.33 -29.36 20.61
C GLU A 664 16.94 -30.17 21.84
N ASN A 665 15.89 -30.97 21.72
CA ASN A 665 15.35 -31.81 22.78
C ASN A 665 15.90 -33.25 22.65
N GLU A 666 15.65 -34.10 23.64
CA GLU A 666 16.16 -35.48 23.72
C GLU A 666 15.66 -36.40 22.57
N ASP A 667 14.61 -36.00 21.86
CA ASP A 667 14.08 -36.68 20.67
C ASP A 667 14.79 -36.27 19.36
N GLY A 668 15.77 -35.36 19.42
CA GLY A 668 16.54 -34.86 18.27
C GLY A 668 15.83 -33.77 17.46
N PHE A 669 14.65 -33.31 17.89
CA PHE A 669 13.96 -32.17 17.28
C PHE A 669 14.16 -30.89 18.09
N TYR A 670 14.04 -29.74 17.41
CA TYR A 670 13.97 -28.45 18.07
C TYR A 670 12.59 -28.22 18.70
N ASP A 671 12.59 -27.73 19.94
CA ASP A 671 11.43 -27.13 20.58
C ASP A 671 11.42 -25.60 20.42
N ILE A 672 10.22 -25.04 20.27
CA ILE A 672 9.96 -23.60 20.28
C ILE A 672 9.29 -23.28 21.61
N THR A 673 10.07 -22.71 22.53
CA THR A 673 9.64 -22.33 23.88
C THR A 673 10.22 -20.97 24.30
N PRO A 674 9.36 -19.97 24.64
CA PRO A 674 7.90 -19.95 24.51
C PRO A 674 7.41 -19.85 23.06
N SER A 675 6.15 -20.25 22.84
CA SER A 675 5.46 -20.29 21.54
C SER A 675 3.99 -19.86 21.66
N ASN A 676 3.41 -19.38 20.58
CA ASN A 676 1.98 -19.08 20.49
C ASN A 676 1.42 -19.46 19.11
N SER A 677 0.27 -20.13 19.04
CA SER A 677 -0.61 -20.07 17.87
C SER A 677 -1.53 -18.85 18.02
N PRO A 678 -1.40 -17.78 17.20
CA PRO A 678 -2.23 -16.59 17.34
C PRO A 678 -3.68 -16.91 16.99
N GLU A 679 -4.69 -16.45 17.72
CA GLU A 679 -4.71 -15.99 19.13
C GLU A 679 -5.37 -17.05 20.03
N ASN A 680 -4.78 -18.24 20.08
CA ASN A 680 -5.38 -19.47 20.58
C ASN A 680 -4.58 -20.08 21.75
N SER A 681 -5.21 -21.03 22.45
CA SER A 681 -4.60 -21.91 23.44
C SER A 681 -5.19 -23.33 23.29
N PRO A 682 -4.53 -24.40 23.77
CA PRO A 682 -5.12 -25.74 23.80
C PRO A 682 -6.43 -25.75 24.60
N LEU A 683 -7.46 -26.50 24.15
CA LEU A 683 -8.77 -26.54 24.80
C LEU A 683 -8.71 -27.00 26.26
N ASN A 684 -7.76 -27.87 26.57
CA ASN A 684 -7.54 -28.47 27.88
C ASN A 684 -6.43 -27.78 28.71
N ALA A 685 -5.95 -26.62 28.27
CA ALA A 685 -5.04 -25.79 29.06
C ALA A 685 -5.76 -25.24 30.31
N GLU A 686 -5.04 -25.18 31.43
CA GLU A 686 -5.58 -24.63 32.67
C GLU A 686 -6.03 -23.18 32.48
N GLY A 687 -7.28 -22.87 32.86
CA GLY A 687 -7.86 -21.54 32.66
C GLY A 687 -8.48 -21.28 31.28
N HIS A 688 -8.38 -22.21 30.32
CA HIS A 688 -9.09 -22.09 29.04
C HIS A 688 -10.61 -22.05 29.27
N ARG A 689 -11.23 -20.89 28.96
CA ARG A 689 -12.68 -20.70 29.00
C ARG A 689 -13.20 -20.74 27.56
N LEU A 690 -14.30 -21.46 27.35
CA LEU A 690 -15.08 -21.48 26.09
C LEU A 690 -15.70 -20.12 25.71
N ILE A 691 -15.31 -19.03 26.37
CA ILE A 691 -15.84 -17.68 26.19
C ILE A 691 -14.74 -16.82 25.55
N PRO A 692 -14.99 -16.16 24.41
CA PRO A 692 -14.02 -15.27 23.79
C PRO A 692 -13.51 -14.16 24.74
N ASN A 693 -12.24 -13.77 24.54
CA ASN A 693 -11.63 -12.52 25.02
C ASN A 693 -11.27 -12.36 26.52
N ARG A 694 -10.82 -13.37 27.28
CA ARG A 694 -10.23 -13.08 28.63
C ARG A 694 -8.85 -13.63 29.03
N HIS A 695 -8.37 -14.77 28.53
CA HIS A 695 -6.93 -15.13 28.61
C HIS A 695 -6.53 -15.91 27.35
N ILE A 696 -5.42 -15.49 26.74
CA ILE A 696 -4.78 -16.17 25.61
C ILE A 696 -3.33 -16.37 26.05
N ASP A 697 -2.99 -17.61 26.36
CA ASP A 697 -1.75 -17.97 27.03
C ASP A 697 -0.80 -18.70 26.08
N THR A 698 0.48 -18.41 26.23
CA THR A 698 1.58 -18.97 25.44
C THR A 698 2.00 -20.32 26.01
N HIS A 699 2.23 -21.24 25.10
CA HIS A 699 2.57 -22.64 25.37
C HIS A 699 3.90 -22.94 24.65
N ILE A 700 4.06 -24.14 24.11
CA ILE A 700 5.22 -24.57 23.33
C ILE A 700 4.75 -25.18 22.00
N ASN A 701 5.62 -25.20 21.00
CA ASN A 701 5.49 -26.00 19.78
C ASN A 701 4.20 -25.79 18.95
N ALA A 702 3.80 -24.53 18.69
CA ALA A 702 2.73 -24.23 17.74
C ALA A 702 3.14 -24.55 16.29
N THR A 703 2.30 -25.29 15.56
CA THR A 703 2.61 -25.85 14.22
C THR A 703 3.03 -24.81 13.18
N TRP A 704 2.44 -23.60 13.21
CA TRP A 704 2.71 -22.56 12.22
C TRP A 704 4.13 -21.96 12.34
N GLU A 705 4.73 -21.98 13.52
CA GLU A 705 6.07 -21.40 13.73
C GLU A 705 7.13 -22.28 13.08
N TYR A 706 7.00 -23.61 13.21
CA TYR A 706 7.81 -24.57 12.46
C TYR A 706 7.69 -24.36 10.95
N ALA A 707 6.46 -24.18 10.45
CA ALA A 707 6.22 -23.96 9.03
C ALA A 707 6.88 -22.67 8.50
N ALA A 708 6.67 -21.55 9.19
CA ALA A 708 7.23 -20.26 8.80
C ALA A 708 8.76 -20.30 8.86
N ILE A 709 9.35 -20.83 9.94
CA ILE A 709 10.80 -20.95 10.09
C ILE A 709 11.40 -21.86 9.01
N ARG A 710 10.74 -22.99 8.70
CA ARG A 710 11.13 -23.91 7.62
C ARG A 710 11.13 -23.23 6.25
N GLU A 711 10.08 -22.48 5.93
CA GLU A 711 10.00 -21.69 4.70
C GLU A 711 11.11 -20.63 4.66
N MET A 712 11.34 -19.88 5.74
CA MET A 712 12.37 -18.84 5.80
C MET A 712 13.78 -19.38 5.55
N PHE A 713 14.19 -20.47 6.22
CA PHE A 713 15.50 -21.07 5.97
C PHE A 713 15.60 -21.65 4.55
N THR A 714 14.53 -22.22 4.01
CA THR A 714 14.48 -22.71 2.62
C THR A 714 14.69 -21.57 1.61
N ASN A 715 13.99 -20.45 1.82
CA ASN A 715 14.11 -19.25 0.99
C ASN A 715 15.50 -18.58 1.12
N LEU A 716 16.09 -18.59 2.32
CA LEU A 716 17.45 -18.08 2.55
C LEU A 716 18.52 -18.94 1.86
N ILE A 717 18.37 -20.27 1.85
CA ILE A 717 19.23 -21.19 1.09
C ILE A 717 19.11 -20.89 -0.42
N GLU A 718 17.90 -20.75 -0.95
CA GLU A 718 17.67 -20.50 -2.37
C GLU A 718 18.18 -19.10 -2.80
N ALA A 719 17.98 -18.08 -1.96
CA ALA A 719 18.56 -16.76 -2.15
C ALA A 719 20.10 -16.81 -2.16
N SER A 720 20.69 -17.59 -1.25
CA SER A 720 22.13 -17.75 -1.12
C SER A 720 22.74 -18.46 -2.33
N ASN A 721 22.09 -19.48 -2.86
CA ASN A 721 22.45 -20.10 -4.15
C ASN A 721 22.32 -19.12 -5.32
N THR A 722 21.21 -18.37 -5.38
CA THR A 722 20.89 -17.41 -6.46
C THR A 722 21.89 -16.25 -6.57
N LEU A 723 22.50 -15.87 -5.45
CA LEU A 723 23.48 -14.79 -5.32
C LEU A 723 24.93 -15.29 -5.12
N ALA A 724 25.15 -16.60 -5.01
CA ALA A 724 26.43 -17.24 -4.70
C ALA A 724 27.10 -16.73 -3.40
N ILE A 725 26.29 -16.51 -2.37
CA ILE A 725 26.70 -16.08 -1.01
C ILE A 725 26.45 -17.21 0.01
N ASN A 726 26.94 -17.03 1.25
CA ASN A 726 26.66 -17.89 2.41
C ASN A 726 26.86 -19.40 2.24
N GLN A 727 27.65 -19.83 1.26
CA GLN A 727 27.79 -21.23 0.87
C GLN A 727 28.25 -22.14 2.01
N SER A 728 29.02 -21.61 2.97
CA SER A 728 29.44 -22.33 4.19
C SER A 728 28.33 -22.57 5.21
N LYS A 729 27.28 -21.73 5.26
CA LYS A 729 26.16 -21.83 6.23
C LYS A 729 24.99 -22.69 5.72
N ILE A 730 24.96 -23.01 4.42
CA ILE A 730 23.87 -23.80 3.80
C ILE A 730 23.76 -25.21 4.40
N ALA A 731 24.87 -25.81 4.87
CA ALA A 731 24.84 -27.09 5.57
C ALA A 731 24.11 -26.97 6.91
N ASP A 732 24.52 -26.03 7.76
CA ASP A 732 23.90 -25.73 9.05
C ASP A 732 22.40 -25.45 8.90
N TRP A 733 22.01 -24.62 7.92
CA TRP A 733 20.60 -24.28 7.69
C TRP A 733 19.75 -25.49 7.24
N LYS A 734 20.35 -26.44 6.51
CA LYS A 734 19.68 -27.71 6.19
C LYS A 734 19.54 -28.61 7.41
N GLU A 735 20.52 -28.61 8.32
CA GLU A 735 20.41 -29.30 9.61
C GLU A 735 19.30 -28.67 10.47
N VAL A 736 19.22 -27.34 10.52
CA VAL A 736 18.11 -26.64 11.21
C VAL A 736 16.76 -27.10 10.67
N ILE A 737 16.56 -27.06 9.34
CA ILE A 737 15.34 -27.56 8.70
C ILE A 737 15.04 -29.02 9.05
N ALA A 738 16.04 -29.90 9.04
CA ALA A 738 15.88 -31.32 9.32
C ALA A 738 15.43 -31.61 10.77
N LYS A 739 15.85 -30.76 11.72
CA LYS A 739 15.49 -30.83 13.14
C LYS A 739 14.20 -30.08 13.52
N LEU A 740 13.55 -29.34 12.60
CA LEU A 740 12.22 -28.78 12.86
C LEU A 740 11.15 -29.88 12.85
N ARG A 741 10.28 -29.92 13.87
CA ARG A 741 9.24 -30.95 14.03
C ARG A 741 8.36 -31.12 12.78
N PRO A 742 7.98 -32.37 12.41
CA PRO A 742 7.08 -32.64 11.29
C PRO A 742 5.62 -32.30 11.61
N TYR A 743 4.78 -32.24 10.58
CA TYR A 743 3.34 -32.06 10.75
C TYR A 743 2.66 -33.34 11.23
N GLU A 744 1.67 -33.19 12.11
CA GLU A 744 0.90 -34.28 12.69
C GLU A 744 -0.61 -34.12 12.43
N ILE A 745 -1.35 -35.22 12.45
CA ILE A 745 -2.79 -35.28 12.21
C ILE A 745 -3.49 -35.65 13.54
N ASN A 746 -4.51 -34.88 13.93
CA ASN A 746 -5.31 -35.11 15.14
C ASN A 746 -6.39 -36.20 14.95
N ALA A 747 -7.09 -36.55 16.03
CA ALA A 747 -8.12 -37.60 16.01
C ALA A 747 -9.33 -37.23 15.13
N GLU A 748 -9.58 -35.93 14.95
CA GLU A 748 -10.63 -35.33 14.13
C GLU A 748 -10.24 -35.24 12.63
N GLY A 749 -9.11 -35.84 12.25
CA GLY A 749 -8.62 -35.91 10.87
C GLY A 749 -8.07 -34.61 10.30
N GLY A 750 -7.95 -33.55 11.12
CA GLY A 750 -7.28 -32.30 10.78
C GLY A 750 -5.80 -32.32 11.15
N VAL A 751 -5.05 -31.31 10.74
CA VAL A 751 -3.68 -31.07 11.22
C VAL A 751 -3.69 -30.51 12.65
N ARG A 752 -2.79 -31.02 13.50
CA ARG A 752 -2.59 -30.52 14.88
C ARG A 752 -2.18 -29.05 14.87
N GLU A 753 -2.77 -28.25 15.74
CA GLU A 753 -2.37 -26.85 15.95
C GLU A 753 -1.16 -26.76 16.92
N TRP A 754 -1.00 -27.77 17.78
CA TRP A 754 0.10 -27.89 18.74
C TRP A 754 0.78 -29.27 18.67
N LEU A 755 2.10 -29.28 18.51
CA LEU A 755 2.94 -30.49 18.46
C LEU A 755 3.43 -30.86 19.88
N VAL A 756 2.47 -31.14 20.76
CA VAL A 756 2.69 -31.50 22.18
C VAL A 756 1.65 -32.53 22.59
N ASP A 757 2.07 -33.69 23.09
CA ASP A 757 1.13 -34.73 23.50
C ASP A 757 0.22 -34.30 24.65
N GLY A 758 -1.04 -34.73 24.54
CA GLY A 758 -2.11 -34.34 25.46
C GLY A 758 -2.73 -32.97 25.19
N PHE A 759 -2.21 -32.12 24.28
CA PHE A 759 -2.90 -30.89 23.89
C PHE A 759 -3.98 -31.13 22.84
N TYR A 760 -5.17 -30.54 23.07
CA TYR A 760 -6.33 -30.62 22.19
C TYR A 760 -6.53 -29.30 21.42
N ASP A 761 -6.74 -29.40 20.11
CA ASP A 761 -6.98 -28.24 19.23
C ASP A 761 -8.36 -27.61 19.46
N ASN A 762 -8.49 -26.31 19.24
CA ASN A 762 -9.77 -25.59 19.37
C ASN A 762 -10.41 -25.35 18.00
N PRO A 763 -11.36 -26.18 17.53
CA PRO A 763 -12.02 -25.99 16.24
C PRO A 763 -12.97 -24.78 16.22
N ALA A 764 -13.39 -24.26 17.39
CA ALA A 764 -14.24 -23.07 17.52
C ALA A 764 -13.44 -21.76 17.62
N HIS A 765 -12.20 -21.73 17.13
CA HIS A 765 -11.37 -20.52 17.11
C HIS A 765 -11.33 -19.84 15.75
N ARG A 766 -11.32 -18.50 15.77
CA ARG A 766 -11.34 -17.64 14.57
C ARG A 766 -10.01 -17.59 13.80
N HIS A 767 -8.88 -17.97 14.40
CA HIS A 767 -7.63 -18.07 13.67
C HIS A 767 -7.42 -19.50 13.14
N LEU A 768 -6.78 -19.56 11.96
CA LEU A 768 -6.36 -20.78 11.28
C LEU A 768 -4.83 -20.77 11.07
N THR A 769 -4.04 -20.22 12.00
CA THR A 769 -2.64 -19.87 11.72
C THR A 769 -1.76 -21.10 11.43
N HIS A 770 -2.07 -22.28 11.97
CA HIS A 770 -1.44 -23.56 11.60
C HIS A 770 -1.68 -23.99 10.15
N MET A 771 -2.55 -23.30 9.40
CA MET A 771 -2.73 -23.43 7.96
C MET A 771 -1.72 -22.62 7.13
N TYR A 772 -0.77 -21.94 7.79
CA TYR A 772 0.35 -21.24 7.14
C TYR A 772 1.01 -22.04 5.97
N PRO A 773 1.26 -23.37 6.08
CA PRO A 773 1.89 -24.15 5.00
C PRO A 773 1.14 -24.19 3.67
N ILE A 774 -0.18 -23.96 3.70
CA ILE A 774 -1.04 -23.91 2.50
C ILE A 774 -1.44 -22.47 2.14
N MET A 775 -1.57 -21.55 3.11
CA MET A 775 -1.77 -20.11 2.86
C MET A 775 -1.22 -19.29 4.03
N PRO A 776 -0.35 -18.28 3.82
CA PRO A 776 0.16 -17.80 2.52
C PRO A 776 1.28 -18.65 1.92
N GLY A 777 1.97 -19.45 2.73
CA GLY A 777 3.01 -20.39 2.29
C GLY A 777 2.47 -21.42 1.30
N TYR A 778 3.38 -22.12 0.62
CA TYR A 778 3.03 -23.04 -0.47
C TYR A 778 3.75 -24.40 -0.39
N GLU A 779 4.24 -24.74 0.81
CA GLU A 779 4.85 -26.03 1.13
C GLU A 779 3.84 -27.17 0.91
N ILE A 780 2.62 -26.99 1.42
CA ILE A 780 1.54 -27.98 1.30
C ILE A 780 0.71 -27.70 0.06
N ASN A 781 0.74 -28.63 -0.89
CA ASN A 781 0.08 -28.52 -2.18
C ASN A 781 -0.36 -29.89 -2.72
N MET A 782 -1.41 -29.91 -3.54
CA MET A 782 -2.04 -31.13 -4.06
C MET A 782 -1.12 -31.96 -4.98
N GLU A 783 -0.12 -31.32 -5.58
CA GLU A 783 0.72 -31.91 -6.62
C GLU A 783 1.95 -32.65 -6.07
N GLU A 784 2.49 -32.24 -4.92
CA GLU A 784 3.78 -32.72 -4.38
C GLU A 784 3.71 -33.25 -2.94
N SER A 785 2.71 -32.83 -2.14
CA SER A 785 2.59 -33.28 -0.75
C SER A 785 2.01 -34.69 -0.62
N ASP A 786 2.27 -35.34 0.51
CA ASP A 786 1.56 -36.58 0.86
C ASP A 786 0.03 -36.35 0.84
N PRO A 787 -0.76 -37.18 0.12
CA PRO A 787 -2.20 -36.97 0.00
C PRO A 787 -2.96 -37.05 1.33
N LYS A 788 -2.52 -37.85 2.31
CA LYS A 788 -3.19 -37.93 3.61
C LYS A 788 -2.97 -36.64 4.39
N LEU A 789 -1.76 -36.10 4.38
CA LEU A 789 -1.44 -34.82 5.01
C LEU A 789 -2.15 -33.65 4.32
N PHE A 790 -2.11 -33.56 2.98
CA PHE A 790 -2.82 -32.51 2.23
C PHE A 790 -4.32 -32.51 2.55
N ASN A 791 -4.96 -33.69 2.56
CA ASN A 791 -6.38 -33.80 2.91
C ASN A 791 -6.64 -33.43 4.38
N ALA A 792 -5.71 -33.66 5.31
CA ALA A 792 -5.86 -33.24 6.70
C ALA A 792 -5.84 -31.70 6.85
N PHE A 793 -5.03 -30.99 6.08
CA PHE A 793 -5.11 -29.53 5.99
C PHE A 793 -6.49 -29.08 5.48
N VAL A 794 -6.99 -29.65 4.37
CA VAL A 794 -8.33 -29.34 3.87
C VAL A 794 -9.41 -29.63 4.93
N GLN A 795 -9.31 -30.79 5.61
CA GLN A 795 -10.24 -31.18 6.67
C GLN A 795 -10.25 -30.21 7.87
N THR A 796 -9.10 -29.66 8.28
CA THR A 796 -9.04 -28.59 9.29
C THR A 796 -9.90 -27.39 8.91
N SER A 797 -9.85 -26.97 7.64
CA SER A 797 -10.69 -25.86 7.12
C SER A 797 -12.18 -26.16 7.23
N HIS A 798 -12.59 -27.41 6.98
CA HIS A 798 -13.97 -27.87 7.20
C HIS A 798 -14.32 -27.95 8.70
N ASN A 799 -13.43 -28.45 9.55
CA ASN A 799 -13.65 -28.54 11.00
C ASN A 799 -13.90 -27.15 11.62
N ARG A 800 -13.15 -26.12 11.20
CA ARG A 800 -13.37 -24.71 11.61
C ARG A 800 -14.73 -24.15 11.21
N LEU A 801 -15.26 -24.53 10.03
CA LEU A 801 -16.60 -24.09 9.58
C LEU A 801 -17.73 -24.89 10.24
N ASN A 802 -17.50 -26.18 10.51
CA ASN A 802 -18.48 -27.06 11.14
C ASN A 802 -18.64 -26.81 12.65
N ALA A 803 -17.64 -26.21 13.31
CA ALA A 803 -17.71 -25.84 14.72
C ALA A 803 -18.72 -24.70 15.01
N GLY A 804 -19.02 -23.86 14.02
CA GLY A 804 -19.94 -22.73 14.12
C GLY A 804 -19.43 -21.52 13.34
N LEU A 805 -20.32 -20.85 12.61
CA LEU A 805 -19.99 -19.64 11.84
C LEU A 805 -19.96 -18.39 12.73
N GLU A 806 -20.70 -18.41 13.83
CA GLU A 806 -20.70 -17.40 14.90
C GLU A 806 -19.34 -17.25 15.60
N PHE A 807 -18.42 -18.22 15.44
CA PHE A 807 -17.04 -18.13 15.91
C PHE A 807 -16.09 -17.44 14.91
N GLN A 808 -16.54 -17.23 13.67
CA GLN A 808 -15.70 -16.69 12.60
C GLN A 808 -15.90 -15.19 12.45
N SER A 809 -14.80 -14.45 12.32
CA SER A 809 -14.82 -13.06 11.83
C SER A 809 -14.90 -13.04 10.30
N ALA A 810 -15.17 -11.86 9.72
CA ALA A 810 -15.13 -11.69 8.26
C ALA A 810 -13.75 -12.03 7.66
N TRP A 811 -12.66 -11.62 8.32
CA TRP A 811 -11.31 -11.94 7.84
C TRP A 811 -11.04 -13.45 7.99
N SER A 812 -11.58 -14.12 9.01
CA SER A 812 -11.42 -15.57 9.16
C SER A 812 -12.08 -16.33 8.03
N LEU A 813 -13.33 -15.98 7.69
CA LEU A 813 -14.02 -16.58 6.55
C LEU A 813 -13.21 -16.43 5.26
N LEU A 814 -12.56 -15.29 5.04
CA LEU A 814 -11.71 -15.08 3.86
C LEU A 814 -10.39 -15.83 3.93
N HIS A 815 -9.75 -15.93 5.10
CA HIS A 815 -8.57 -16.78 5.26
C HIS A 815 -8.91 -18.24 4.90
N ASN A 816 -10.00 -18.76 5.46
CA ASN A 816 -10.54 -20.08 5.14
C ASN A 816 -10.93 -20.20 3.65
N THR A 817 -11.48 -19.14 3.03
CA THR A 817 -11.77 -19.11 1.59
C THR A 817 -10.50 -19.30 0.73
N ASN A 818 -9.40 -18.61 1.06
CA ASN A 818 -8.13 -18.74 0.34
C ASN A 818 -7.54 -20.15 0.52
N ILE A 819 -7.62 -20.72 1.74
CA ILE A 819 -7.20 -22.10 2.04
C ILE A 819 -8.02 -23.11 1.24
N LEU A 820 -9.35 -22.99 1.23
CA LEU A 820 -10.26 -23.85 0.45
C LEU A 820 -9.99 -23.74 -1.06
N ALA A 821 -9.68 -22.54 -1.56
CA ALA A 821 -9.33 -22.34 -2.96
C ALA A 821 -8.03 -23.09 -3.34
N ARG A 822 -6.99 -23.01 -2.51
CA ARG A 822 -5.76 -23.82 -2.68
C ARG A 822 -5.99 -25.32 -2.47
N GLY A 823 -6.93 -25.68 -1.61
CA GLY A 823 -7.45 -27.03 -1.42
C GLY A 823 -8.20 -27.62 -2.63
N GLY A 824 -8.70 -26.78 -3.54
CA GLY A 824 -9.54 -27.18 -4.68
C GLY A 824 -11.06 -27.20 -4.38
N GLU A 825 -11.47 -26.75 -3.19
CA GLU A 825 -12.85 -26.79 -2.68
C GLU A 825 -13.71 -25.63 -3.19
N ALA A 826 -13.84 -25.55 -4.53
CA ALA A 826 -14.50 -24.47 -5.27
C ALA A 826 -15.87 -24.04 -4.72
N GLN A 827 -16.73 -25.01 -4.40
CA GLN A 827 -18.09 -24.74 -3.94
C GLN A 827 -18.13 -24.26 -2.49
N LYS A 828 -17.23 -24.76 -1.64
CA LYS A 828 -17.12 -24.33 -0.23
C LYS A 828 -16.52 -22.93 -0.14
N ALA A 829 -15.49 -22.65 -0.95
CA ALA A 829 -14.90 -21.31 -1.09
C ALA A 829 -15.90 -20.27 -1.62
N TYR A 830 -16.72 -20.62 -2.62
CA TYR A 830 -17.79 -19.73 -3.06
C TYR A 830 -18.86 -19.51 -1.97
N GLN A 831 -19.20 -20.55 -1.21
CA GLN A 831 -20.16 -20.44 -0.11
C GLN A 831 -19.68 -19.54 1.04
N THR A 832 -18.38 -19.49 1.35
CA THR A 832 -17.83 -18.56 2.34
C THR A 832 -17.86 -17.11 1.86
N LEU A 833 -17.68 -16.85 0.55
CA LEU A 833 -17.92 -15.51 -0.04
C LEU A 833 -19.38 -15.06 0.13
N LYS A 834 -20.34 -15.97 -0.10
CA LYS A 834 -21.79 -15.69 0.09
C LYS A 834 -22.12 -15.31 1.54
N TRP A 835 -21.56 -16.04 2.50
CA TRP A 835 -21.74 -15.77 3.93
C TRP A 835 -21.22 -14.39 4.33
N LEU A 836 -20.00 -14.04 3.93
CA LEU A 836 -19.43 -12.72 4.22
C LEU A 836 -20.22 -11.59 3.57
N ALA A 837 -20.62 -11.74 2.31
CA ALA A 837 -21.40 -10.74 1.58
C ALA A 837 -22.78 -10.48 2.22
N ALA A 838 -23.37 -11.49 2.87
CA ALA A 838 -24.61 -11.37 3.61
C ALA A 838 -24.43 -10.63 4.96
N SER A 839 -23.35 -10.92 5.70
CA SER A 839 -23.14 -10.43 7.07
C SER A 839 -22.38 -9.10 7.16
N SER A 840 -21.21 -9.02 6.53
CA SER A 840 -20.11 -8.14 6.98
C SER A 840 -19.69 -7.07 5.96
N VAL A 841 -20.62 -6.69 5.08
CA VAL A 841 -20.43 -5.64 4.06
C VAL A 841 -21.35 -4.43 4.31
N LEU A 842 -20.79 -3.22 4.22
CA LEU A 842 -21.43 -1.91 4.38
C LEU A 842 -22.01 -1.40 3.04
N GLU A 843 -22.88 -0.38 3.05
CA GLU A 843 -23.56 0.11 1.83
C GLU A 843 -22.62 0.78 0.82
N ASN A 844 -21.44 1.22 1.26
CA ASN A 844 -20.33 1.69 0.42
C ASN A 844 -19.34 0.57 0.05
N LEU A 845 -19.67 -0.70 0.33
CA LEU A 845 -18.87 -1.90 0.11
C LEU A 845 -17.58 -2.02 0.94
N LEU A 846 -17.40 -1.19 1.97
CA LEU A 846 -16.39 -1.43 3.01
C LEU A 846 -16.78 -2.64 3.87
N THR A 847 -15.79 -3.35 4.42
CA THR A 847 -16.02 -4.51 5.29
C THR A 847 -15.95 -4.20 6.79
N THR A 848 -16.60 -5.03 7.59
CA THR A 848 -16.50 -5.04 9.06
C THR A 848 -15.90 -6.35 9.56
N HIS A 849 -15.31 -6.35 10.75
CA HIS A 849 -14.83 -7.57 11.42
C HIS A 849 -15.97 -8.56 11.74
N ASN A 850 -17.15 -8.02 12.07
CA ASN A 850 -18.28 -8.73 12.68
C ASN A 850 -19.58 -8.59 11.88
N ASP A 851 -20.55 -9.45 12.19
CA ASP A 851 -21.95 -9.28 11.87
C ASP A 851 -22.64 -8.44 12.97
N TRP A 852 -23.35 -7.39 12.58
CA TRP A 852 -24.17 -6.56 13.48
C TRP A 852 -25.66 -6.61 13.14
N ARG A 853 -26.02 -7.46 12.16
CA ARG A 853 -27.36 -7.64 11.60
C ARG A 853 -27.96 -8.99 12.01
N GLU A 854 -27.24 -9.77 12.81
CA GLU A 854 -27.67 -11.05 13.39
C GLU A 854 -28.05 -12.10 12.33
N SER A 855 -27.35 -12.10 11.20
CA SER A 855 -27.50 -13.10 10.12
C SER A 855 -26.97 -14.49 10.48
N GLY A 856 -26.09 -14.58 11.49
CA GLY A 856 -25.54 -15.84 12.01
C GLY A 856 -24.36 -16.40 11.22
N PHE A 857 -23.82 -15.65 10.25
CA PHE A 857 -22.71 -16.10 9.40
C PHE A 857 -21.31 -15.66 9.87
N THR A 858 -21.22 -14.68 10.76
CA THR A 858 -19.99 -14.32 11.50
C THR A 858 -20.34 -13.89 12.93
N MET A 859 -19.34 -13.63 13.76
CA MET A 859 -19.49 -13.17 15.15
C MET A 859 -20.51 -12.02 15.29
N ASN A 860 -21.57 -12.21 16.09
CA ASN A 860 -22.58 -11.17 16.36
C ASN A 860 -22.05 -10.13 17.35
N GLN A 861 -21.50 -9.02 16.84
CA GLN A 861 -20.90 -7.94 17.62
C GLN A 861 -20.96 -6.60 16.87
N ALA A 862 -20.55 -5.52 17.53
CA ALA A 862 -20.50 -4.19 16.93
C ALA A 862 -19.72 -4.14 15.59
N PRO A 863 -20.17 -3.31 14.62
CA PRO A 863 -19.61 -3.21 13.27
C PRO A 863 -18.29 -2.41 13.27
N ILE A 864 -17.23 -3.06 13.76
CA ILE A 864 -15.87 -2.54 13.69
C ILE A 864 -15.44 -2.57 12.22
N PHE A 865 -15.31 -1.39 11.59
CA PHE A 865 -14.78 -1.28 10.23
C PHE A 865 -13.33 -1.79 10.20
N GLN A 866 -13.05 -2.71 9.29
CA GLN A 866 -11.75 -3.32 9.11
C GLN A 866 -11.56 -3.73 7.64
N ILE A 867 -10.45 -3.27 7.06
CA ILE A 867 -10.24 -3.22 5.61
C ILE A 867 -9.63 -4.51 5.03
N GLU A 868 -8.98 -5.33 5.85
CA GLU A 868 -8.33 -6.56 5.41
C GLU A 868 -9.29 -7.53 4.72
N SER A 869 -10.59 -7.50 5.07
CA SER A 869 -11.59 -8.33 4.40
C SER A 869 -11.94 -7.82 2.99
N ASN A 870 -11.82 -6.52 2.71
CA ASN A 870 -11.91 -6.01 1.34
C ASN A 870 -10.76 -6.57 0.48
N MET A 871 -9.55 -6.66 1.02
CA MET A 871 -8.36 -7.17 0.30
C MET A 871 -8.32 -8.71 0.26
N GLY A 872 -8.73 -9.38 1.33
CA GLY A 872 -8.86 -10.83 1.40
C GLY A 872 -9.88 -11.38 0.40
N TRP A 873 -10.91 -10.61 0.05
CA TRP A 873 -11.82 -10.92 -1.06
C TRP A 873 -11.11 -10.89 -2.42
N VAL A 874 -10.22 -9.92 -2.65
CA VAL A 874 -9.41 -9.86 -3.88
C VAL A 874 -8.55 -11.10 -4.02
N SER A 875 -7.83 -11.44 -2.93
CA SER A 875 -6.99 -12.64 -2.82
C SER A 875 -7.80 -13.92 -3.05
N ALA A 876 -8.96 -14.06 -2.39
CA ALA A 876 -9.80 -15.25 -2.51
C ALA A 876 -10.28 -15.49 -3.96
N VAL A 877 -10.76 -14.44 -4.64
CA VAL A 877 -11.18 -14.53 -6.05
C VAL A 877 -10.00 -14.82 -6.96
N GLN A 878 -8.81 -14.28 -6.69
CA GLN A 878 -7.59 -14.61 -7.44
C GLN A 878 -7.22 -16.09 -7.26
N GLU A 879 -7.06 -16.55 -6.01
CA GLU A 879 -6.71 -17.93 -5.66
C GLU A 879 -7.72 -18.97 -6.19
N MET A 880 -9.00 -18.61 -6.35
CA MET A 880 -10.00 -19.48 -7.00
C MET A 880 -9.81 -19.60 -8.51
N ILE A 881 -9.25 -18.57 -9.16
CA ILE A 881 -9.06 -18.48 -10.62
C ILE A 881 -7.67 -18.97 -11.05
N PHE A 882 -6.61 -18.65 -10.30
CA PHE A 882 -5.25 -19.15 -10.54
C PHE A 882 -4.38 -19.09 -9.26
N THR A 883 -3.35 -19.93 -9.18
CA THR A 883 -2.28 -19.81 -8.18
C THR A 883 -0.91 -19.98 -8.84
N SER A 884 0.16 -19.52 -8.19
CA SER A 884 1.52 -19.66 -8.73
C SER A 884 2.58 -19.99 -7.68
N ARG A 885 3.53 -20.84 -8.07
CA ARG A 885 4.79 -21.14 -7.36
C ARG A 885 5.94 -20.97 -8.36
N PRO A 886 7.21 -20.76 -7.96
CA PRO A 886 8.31 -20.66 -8.94
C PRO A 886 8.33 -21.85 -9.91
N GLY A 887 8.19 -21.57 -11.22
CA GLY A 887 8.11 -22.61 -12.26
C GLY A 887 6.76 -23.33 -12.42
N VAL A 888 5.74 -23.02 -11.62
CA VAL A 888 4.40 -23.67 -11.66
C VAL A 888 3.26 -22.64 -11.67
N LEU A 889 2.35 -22.76 -12.64
CA LEU A 889 1.14 -21.96 -12.75
C LEU A 889 -0.10 -22.88 -12.75
N LYS A 890 -0.96 -22.77 -11.74
CA LYS A 890 -2.21 -23.54 -11.64
C LYS A 890 -3.38 -22.69 -12.13
N LEU A 891 -4.13 -23.16 -13.12
CA LEU A 891 -5.26 -22.46 -13.72
C LEU A 891 -6.58 -23.12 -13.33
N LEU A 892 -7.57 -22.30 -12.95
CA LEU A 892 -8.89 -22.72 -12.46
C LEU A 892 -8.82 -23.76 -11.31
N PRO A 893 -7.98 -23.56 -10.27
CA PRO A 893 -7.81 -24.50 -9.16
C PRO A 893 -9.14 -24.79 -8.43
N ALA A 894 -9.99 -23.77 -8.28
CA ALA A 894 -11.22 -23.85 -7.50
C ALA A 894 -12.35 -22.98 -8.12
N LEU A 895 -12.55 -23.08 -9.44
CA LEU A 895 -13.60 -22.35 -10.16
C LEU A 895 -15.01 -22.85 -9.76
N PRO A 896 -15.91 -21.98 -9.24
CA PRO A 896 -17.27 -22.37 -8.89
C PRO A 896 -18.19 -22.45 -10.11
N ARG A 897 -19.27 -23.22 -10.02
CA ARG A 897 -20.27 -23.38 -11.10
C ARG A 897 -21.00 -22.07 -11.46
N GLU A 898 -21.04 -21.14 -10.50
CA GLU A 898 -21.63 -19.81 -10.64
C GLU A 898 -20.78 -18.86 -11.51
N TRP A 899 -19.54 -19.24 -11.86
CA TRP A 899 -18.66 -18.54 -12.81
C TRP A 899 -18.47 -19.38 -14.10
N PRO A 900 -19.55 -19.65 -14.88
CA PRO A 900 -19.52 -20.57 -16.02
C PRO A 900 -18.59 -20.11 -17.16
N GLU A 901 -18.36 -18.81 -17.24
CA GLU A 901 -17.47 -18.12 -18.17
C GLU A 901 -16.88 -16.87 -17.51
N GLY A 902 -15.74 -16.41 -18.02
CA GLY A 902 -15.08 -15.22 -17.49
C GLY A 902 -13.73 -14.92 -18.13
N GLU A 903 -13.15 -13.80 -17.72
CA GLU A 903 -11.89 -13.28 -18.22
C GLU A 903 -11.10 -12.56 -17.11
N ILE A 904 -9.79 -12.79 -17.06
CA ILE A 904 -8.82 -12.00 -16.30
C ILE A 904 -7.78 -11.42 -17.25
N LEU A 905 -7.25 -10.24 -16.90
CA LEU A 905 -6.20 -9.55 -17.64
C LEU A 905 -5.07 -9.15 -16.69
N GLY A 906 -3.83 -9.12 -17.19
CA GLY A 906 -2.67 -8.49 -16.56
C GLY A 906 -2.20 -9.05 -15.21
N MET A 907 -2.69 -10.23 -14.80
CA MET A 907 -2.31 -10.85 -13.52
C MET A 907 -0.85 -11.33 -13.57
N GLN A 908 -0.16 -11.29 -12.43
CA GLN A 908 1.22 -11.78 -12.31
C GLN A 908 1.26 -13.12 -11.57
N GLY A 909 2.34 -13.87 -11.76
CA GLY A 909 2.67 -15.07 -10.99
C GLY A 909 4.17 -15.13 -10.69
N ARG A 910 4.51 -15.95 -9.69
CA ARG A 910 5.90 -16.23 -9.28
C ARG A 910 6.73 -16.75 -10.47
N GLY A 911 8.02 -16.41 -10.47
CA GLY A 911 8.90 -16.54 -11.64
C GLY A 911 8.80 -15.37 -12.63
N ALA A 912 8.23 -14.23 -12.24
CA ALA A 912 7.91 -13.11 -13.15
C ALA A 912 7.14 -13.57 -14.40
N VAL A 913 6.09 -14.37 -14.18
CA VAL A 913 5.12 -14.78 -15.22
C VAL A 913 4.01 -13.74 -15.28
N ASN A 914 3.65 -13.32 -16.49
CA ASN A 914 2.58 -12.37 -16.78
C ASN A 914 1.46 -13.10 -17.54
N ILE A 915 0.31 -13.27 -16.89
CA ILE A 915 -0.92 -13.75 -17.51
C ILE A 915 -1.57 -12.54 -18.16
N ARG A 916 -1.11 -12.19 -19.37
CA ARG A 916 -1.58 -11.00 -20.10
C ARG A 916 -3.09 -11.02 -20.25
N LYS A 917 -3.62 -12.19 -20.63
CA LYS A 917 -5.04 -12.49 -20.72
C LYS A 917 -5.25 -13.95 -20.40
N MET A 918 -6.33 -14.27 -19.69
CA MET A 918 -6.87 -15.62 -19.61
C MET A 918 -8.38 -15.55 -19.62
N SER A 919 -9.03 -16.41 -20.41
CA SER A 919 -10.48 -16.55 -20.42
C SER A 919 -10.90 -18.02 -20.32
N TRP A 920 -12.07 -18.23 -19.78
CA TRP A 920 -12.69 -19.55 -19.69
C TRP A 920 -14.16 -19.50 -20.12
N SER A 921 -14.67 -20.64 -20.57
CA SER A 921 -16.09 -20.81 -20.93
C SER A 921 -16.55 -22.23 -20.71
N LYS A 922 -17.87 -22.46 -20.80
CA LYS A 922 -18.51 -23.77 -20.63
C LYS A 922 -18.10 -24.44 -19.32
N ASN A 923 -18.28 -23.74 -18.19
CA ASN A 923 -17.93 -24.20 -16.85
C ASN A 923 -16.44 -24.57 -16.71
N GLY A 924 -15.57 -23.72 -17.26
CA GLY A 924 -14.11 -23.92 -17.23
C GLY A 924 -13.57 -25.05 -18.10
N THR A 925 -14.41 -25.69 -18.94
CA THR A 925 -13.96 -26.81 -19.80
C THR A 925 -13.19 -26.37 -21.04
N ILE A 926 -13.27 -25.09 -21.41
CA ILE A 926 -12.41 -24.46 -22.42
C ILE A 926 -11.68 -23.31 -21.74
N VAL A 927 -10.35 -23.29 -21.83
CA VAL A 927 -9.49 -22.23 -21.30
C VAL A 927 -8.58 -21.71 -22.41
N SER A 928 -8.39 -20.40 -22.49
CA SER A 928 -7.42 -19.74 -23.34
C SER A 928 -6.56 -18.81 -22.48
N ALA A 929 -5.24 -18.78 -22.67
CA ALA A 929 -4.34 -17.92 -21.92
C ALA A 929 -3.18 -17.41 -22.79
N ASP A 930 -2.87 -16.12 -22.69
CA ASP A 930 -1.69 -15.49 -23.28
C ASP A 930 -0.65 -15.29 -22.17
N LEU A 931 0.38 -16.14 -22.18
CA LEU A 931 1.42 -16.17 -21.16
C LEU A 931 2.70 -15.48 -21.66
N GLN A 932 3.31 -14.66 -20.83
CA GLN A 932 4.59 -13.99 -21.09
C GLN A 932 5.48 -14.08 -19.84
N THR A 933 6.78 -13.89 -19.99
CA THR A 933 7.70 -13.76 -18.85
C THR A 933 8.87 -12.85 -19.20
N LYS A 934 9.46 -12.20 -18.20
CA LYS A 934 10.66 -11.36 -18.36
C LYS A 934 11.92 -12.14 -18.70
N HIS A 935 12.00 -13.42 -18.33
CA HIS A 935 13.22 -14.23 -18.47
C HIS A 935 12.89 -15.60 -19.08
N ALA A 936 13.83 -16.17 -19.83
CA ALA A 936 13.65 -17.50 -20.38
C ALA A 936 13.55 -18.54 -19.24
N GLN A 937 12.47 -19.33 -19.23
CA GLN A 937 12.22 -20.33 -18.19
C GLN A 937 11.31 -21.45 -18.71
N LYS A 938 11.36 -22.60 -18.04
CA LYS A 938 10.37 -23.66 -18.21
C LYS A 938 9.24 -23.45 -17.21
N LEU A 939 8.02 -23.28 -17.70
CA LEU A 939 6.81 -23.15 -16.88
C LEU A 939 5.97 -24.44 -16.99
N THR A 940 5.61 -25.03 -15.86
CA THR A 940 4.62 -26.12 -15.79
C THR A 940 3.25 -25.54 -15.48
N VAL A 941 2.28 -25.81 -16.35
CA VAL A 941 0.88 -25.36 -16.19
C VAL A 941 0.03 -26.54 -15.72
N VAL A 942 -0.74 -26.34 -14.65
CA VAL A 942 -1.54 -27.38 -13.97
C VAL A 942 -3.03 -27.01 -13.98
N LEU A 943 -3.87 -28.00 -14.27
CA LEU A 943 -5.32 -27.86 -14.42
C LEU A 943 -6.05 -28.77 -13.41
N PRO A 944 -7.30 -28.48 -13.00
CA PRO A 944 -8.05 -29.31 -12.06
C PRO A 944 -8.41 -30.70 -12.62
N LYS A 945 -8.50 -30.83 -13.95
CA LYS A 945 -8.97 -32.01 -14.69
C LYS A 945 -7.98 -32.41 -15.78
N ASN A 946 -8.13 -33.63 -16.29
CA ASN A 946 -7.29 -34.13 -17.38
C ASN A 946 -7.50 -33.33 -18.67
N ILE A 947 -6.43 -33.07 -19.40
CA ILE A 947 -6.44 -32.27 -20.62
C ILE A 947 -6.75 -33.18 -21.82
N LYS A 948 -7.86 -32.89 -22.52
CA LYS A 948 -8.28 -33.60 -23.74
C LYS A 948 -7.58 -33.09 -24.99
N SER A 949 -7.34 -31.79 -25.09
CA SER A 949 -6.57 -31.19 -26.18
C SER A 949 -5.81 -29.95 -25.72
N LEU A 950 -4.61 -29.78 -26.27
CA LEU A 950 -3.73 -28.64 -26.01
C LEU A 950 -3.23 -28.07 -27.34
N GLU A 951 -3.32 -26.76 -27.51
CA GLU A 951 -2.71 -26.00 -28.61
C GLU A 951 -1.83 -24.89 -28.01
N ILE A 952 -0.59 -24.77 -28.49
CA ILE A 952 0.35 -23.70 -28.13
C ILE A 952 0.75 -22.98 -29.41
N ASN A 953 0.54 -21.66 -29.47
CA ASN A 953 0.80 -20.83 -30.66
C ASN A 953 0.17 -21.42 -31.94
N GLY A 954 -1.07 -21.92 -31.82
CA GLY A 954 -1.82 -22.57 -32.90
C GLY A 954 -1.36 -23.99 -33.27
N LYS A 955 -0.34 -24.54 -32.61
CA LYS A 955 0.18 -25.90 -32.87
C LYS A 955 -0.33 -26.87 -31.82
N LYS A 956 -1.01 -27.93 -32.26
CA LYS A 956 -1.46 -29.03 -31.39
C LYS A 956 -0.29 -29.72 -30.69
N GLN A 957 -0.48 -30.01 -29.42
CA GLN A 957 0.47 -30.72 -28.56
C GLN A 957 -0.18 -31.99 -28.00
N LYS A 958 0.63 -32.96 -27.60
CA LYS A 958 0.14 -34.15 -26.88
C LYS A 958 -0.03 -33.80 -25.39
N PRO A 959 -1.25 -33.87 -24.82
CA PRO A 959 -1.45 -33.62 -23.40
C PRO A 959 -0.93 -34.77 -22.52
N SER A 960 -0.65 -34.48 -21.25
CA SER A 960 -0.18 -35.46 -20.26
C SER A 960 -0.93 -35.31 -18.93
N GLY A 961 -2.02 -36.05 -18.76
CA GLY A 961 -2.82 -35.99 -17.53
C GLY A 961 -3.38 -34.59 -17.28
N LYS A 962 -3.08 -34.03 -16.10
CA LYS A 962 -3.56 -32.70 -15.64
C LYS A 962 -2.62 -31.54 -15.96
N SER A 963 -1.48 -31.76 -16.59
CA SER A 963 -0.46 -30.71 -16.77
C SER A 963 0.32 -30.80 -18.08
N PHE A 964 1.06 -29.74 -18.38
CA PHE A 964 2.06 -29.67 -19.45
C PHE A 964 3.15 -28.67 -19.08
N SER A 965 4.31 -28.76 -19.71
CA SER A 965 5.35 -27.72 -19.62
C SER A 965 5.47 -26.93 -20.92
N ILE A 966 5.83 -25.64 -20.81
CA ILE A 966 6.22 -24.78 -21.92
C ILE A 966 7.56 -24.14 -21.61
N ASP A 967 8.50 -24.20 -22.55
CA ASP A 967 9.71 -23.38 -22.52
C ASP A 967 9.39 -21.98 -23.05
N LEU A 968 9.21 -21.04 -22.12
CA LEU A 968 8.94 -19.65 -22.41
C LEU A 968 10.25 -18.91 -22.67
N ALA A 969 10.33 -18.16 -23.76
CA ALA A 969 11.40 -17.21 -24.02
C ALA A 969 11.08 -15.83 -23.45
N SER A 970 12.11 -15.12 -22.97
CA SER A 970 12.02 -13.73 -22.48
C SER A 970 11.24 -12.82 -23.44
N GLU A 971 10.30 -12.07 -22.86
CA GLU A 971 9.39 -11.10 -23.47
C GLU A 971 8.44 -11.62 -24.57
N LYS A 972 8.52 -12.90 -24.97
CA LYS A 972 7.60 -13.48 -25.97
C LYS A 972 6.28 -13.90 -25.33
N VAL A 973 5.19 -13.66 -26.06
CA VAL A 973 3.84 -14.13 -25.72
C VAL A 973 3.63 -15.54 -26.30
N TYR A 974 3.05 -16.42 -25.49
CA TYR A 974 2.66 -17.77 -25.85
C TYR A 974 1.15 -17.91 -25.62
N SER A 975 0.39 -18.03 -26.71
CA SER A 975 -1.05 -18.25 -26.67
C SER A 975 -1.33 -19.74 -26.52
N VAL A 976 -1.98 -20.12 -25.42
CA VAL A 976 -2.30 -21.50 -25.06
C VAL A 976 -3.81 -21.67 -25.06
N LYS A 977 -4.29 -22.76 -25.66
CA LYS A 977 -5.71 -23.14 -25.67
C LYS A 977 -5.86 -24.59 -25.21
N ILE A 978 -6.76 -24.80 -24.26
CA ILE A 978 -6.89 -26.02 -23.46
C ILE A 978 -8.35 -26.45 -23.48
N GLN A 979 -8.59 -27.75 -23.65
CA GLN A 979 -9.90 -28.37 -23.43
C GLN A 979 -9.76 -29.47 -22.37
N LEU A 980 -10.68 -29.47 -21.38
CA LEU A 980 -10.77 -30.43 -20.27
C LEU A 980 -11.90 -31.45 -20.46
#